data_AF-W3X012-F1
#
_entry.id   AF-W3X012-F1
#
_cell.length_a   1.000
_cell.length_b   1.000
_cell.length_c   1.000
_cell.angle_alpha   90.00
_cell.angle_beta   90.00
_cell.angle_gamma   90.00
#
_symmetry.space_group_name_H-M   'P 1'
#
loop_
_entity.id
_entity.type
_entity.pdbx_description
1 polymer ?
#
loop_
_entity_poly.entity_id
_entity_poly.type
_entity_poly.pdbx_seq_one_letter_code
_entity_poly.pdbx_strand_id
1 'polypeptide(L)'
;MTVFNDCPQHITVIIDNNDNMSEDFASPSIIASGGNASGCVDASTWPGQSSFDMSFHSGDKMHILLGQSPLYATCTIPEYLPNGKGGVVLAPGRPSQTGGDYNFWFFNGPGVLTPLINSVMQANLPAIIKYISSNSINVKISETNSLTIKGLQLDPASVQCTYAGILPKSGGSSNLWNVNMVFRLREGYLVGTETISDQTGSFNLSVTDLVVYIQAQIDLTFHTKPHVTALQCSLGDYHLSGTIIDVLEALFPLIENLFSIGATPFRVAGFINTIFNASVISVINSFISKVVETPHPKTKYASSLIHSLRFGSSVLAYPRRKVVKLSRPPLGTDLSIWMSTPQIQARRMGRLKLPGTHSSATYGLTAVLSQIVYPHVQFLWNMSAHASPANGNWPICIPPERKNPLYIGPICHNFILGRAVNAISRTQGRNILEQLQSGIRHFDFRVYYDTRDGHFYTQHILRGPLFSDVLAQIRFFINAHPGSGELIFAAISHTNFGHHPAQAPRFAQLVNSYIAPEYLYYEPDSFGQPSFDFQILSEATVADITQGAPKVMFMNLDWRVYAFADVITNTDGYAGAPIRPGDEPRTVDDLSAQQGLGLRCHHPDSAPLWSVDWVLTPDLPTVVQTVLIHLTGVQKWALQDMAAQANASLAGFLNLHGGANARFNVVSVDWLEYGAEKSVSELVIGMNH
;
A
#
# COMPACT_ATOMS: atom_id res chain seq x y z
N MET A 1 13.71 31.94 9.76
CA MET A 1 12.86 31.23 8.80
C MET A 1 13.57 29.98 8.30
N THR A 2 12.88 28.85 8.23
CA THR A 2 13.38 27.60 7.67
C THR A 2 12.33 26.98 6.75
N VAL A 3 12.76 26.58 5.55
CA VAL A 3 11.94 25.92 4.54
C VAL A 3 12.41 24.49 4.36
N PHE A 4 11.51 23.52 4.52
CA PHE A 4 11.75 22.09 4.41
C PHE A 4 11.17 21.55 3.10
N ASN A 5 11.96 20.74 2.39
CA ASN A 5 11.50 20.03 1.20
C ASN A 5 11.29 18.55 1.52
N ASP A 6 10.04 18.18 1.77
CA ASP A 6 9.61 16.78 1.94
C ASP A 6 9.17 16.11 0.63
N CYS A 7 9.32 16.78 -0.52
CA CYS A 7 9.09 16.18 -1.83
C CYS A 7 10.30 15.33 -2.28
N PRO A 8 10.07 14.30 -3.12
CA PRO A 8 11.14 13.49 -3.69
C PRO A 8 11.97 14.22 -4.77
N GLN A 9 11.62 15.47 -5.07
CA GLN A 9 12.23 16.28 -6.12
C GLN A 9 12.70 17.62 -5.56
N HIS A 10 13.64 18.27 -6.24
CA HIS A 10 14.06 19.63 -5.91
C HIS A 10 12.87 20.59 -6.01
N ILE A 11 12.83 21.59 -5.14
CA ILE A 11 11.84 22.67 -5.18
C ILE A 11 12.54 24.01 -5.33
N THR A 12 11.84 24.97 -5.93
CA THR A 12 12.32 26.35 -6.06
C THR A 12 11.44 27.25 -5.21
N VAL A 13 12.02 27.76 -4.12
CA VAL A 13 11.34 28.71 -3.26
C VAL A 13 11.54 30.11 -3.83
N ILE A 14 10.44 30.82 -4.04
CA ILE A 14 10.44 32.21 -4.49
C ILE A 14 9.75 33.04 -3.40
N ILE A 15 10.42 34.11 -3.01
CA ILE A 15 9.88 35.18 -2.17
C ILE A 15 9.63 36.39 -3.07
N ASP A 16 8.40 36.90 -3.05
CA ASP A 16 7.92 38.06 -3.82
C ASP A 16 7.11 39.02 -2.92
N ASN A 17 6.77 40.21 -3.43
CA ASN A 17 5.87 41.16 -2.76
C ASN A 17 6.29 41.50 -1.32
N ASN A 18 7.59 41.77 -1.13
CA ASN A 18 8.19 42.07 0.16
C ASN A 18 7.92 43.53 0.56
N ASP A 19 7.21 43.72 1.66
CA ASP A 19 6.99 45.02 2.28
C ASP A 19 7.67 45.05 3.66
N ASN A 20 8.50 46.06 3.89
CA ASN A 20 9.14 46.33 5.18
C ASN A 20 9.96 45.15 5.75
N MET A 21 10.62 44.34 4.91
CA MET A 21 11.48 43.23 5.32
C MET A 21 12.93 43.38 4.87
N SER A 22 13.88 42.81 5.60
CA SER A 22 15.24 42.57 5.08
C SER A 22 15.26 41.39 4.10
N GLU A 23 16.22 41.40 3.16
CA GLU A 23 16.37 40.38 2.09
C GLU A 23 17.30 39.21 2.48
N ASP A 24 17.39 38.85 3.77
CA ASP A 24 18.40 37.90 4.26
C ASP A 24 18.12 36.42 3.91
N PHE A 25 16.99 36.12 3.26
CA PHE A 25 16.71 34.82 2.67
C PHE A 25 16.85 34.88 1.15
N ALA A 26 17.78 34.09 0.60
CA ALA A 26 18.03 34.05 -0.83
C ALA A 26 16.77 33.66 -1.63
N SER A 27 16.42 34.45 -2.64
CA SER A 27 15.29 34.21 -3.55
C SER A 27 15.74 34.45 -5.00
N PRO A 28 15.55 33.48 -5.93
CA PRO A 28 15.03 32.14 -5.69
C PRO A 28 16.04 31.24 -4.96
N SER A 29 15.52 30.32 -4.13
CA SER A 29 16.31 29.27 -3.48
C SER A 29 15.95 27.89 -4.00
N ILE A 30 16.93 27.12 -4.48
CA ILE A 30 16.72 25.72 -4.88
C ILE A 30 17.03 24.82 -3.69
N ILE A 31 16.03 24.08 -3.22
CA ILE A 31 16.16 23.17 -2.08
C ILE A 31 16.09 21.73 -2.57
N ALA A 32 17.12 20.95 -2.28
CA ALA A 32 17.16 19.52 -2.63
C ALA A 32 16.10 18.70 -1.90
N SER A 33 15.73 17.55 -2.49
CA SER A 33 14.86 16.56 -1.84
C SER A 33 15.40 16.19 -0.46
N GLY A 34 14.57 16.30 0.58
CA GLY A 34 14.97 16.09 1.98
C GLY A 34 15.92 17.13 2.55
N GLY A 35 16.20 18.19 1.81
CA GLY A 35 16.99 19.33 2.25
C GLY A 35 16.14 20.39 2.96
N ASN A 36 16.83 21.38 3.49
CA ASN A 36 16.22 22.61 3.98
C ASN A 36 17.06 23.82 3.59
N ALA A 37 16.44 24.99 3.59
CA ALA A 37 17.12 26.28 3.53
C ALA A 37 16.67 27.12 4.73
N SER A 38 17.61 27.81 5.36
CA SER A 38 17.33 28.69 6.48
C SER A 38 17.88 30.08 6.22
N GLY A 39 17.20 31.09 6.74
CA GLY A 39 17.63 32.48 6.71
C GLY A 39 16.88 33.29 7.77
N CYS A 40 17.32 34.51 8.00
CA CYS A 40 16.61 35.45 8.85
C CYS A 40 15.72 36.35 7.99
N VAL A 41 14.74 36.97 8.61
CA VAL A 41 13.93 38.02 7.99
C VAL A 41 13.70 39.04 9.08
N ASP A 42 14.31 40.22 8.95
CA ASP A 42 14.07 41.31 9.87
C ASP A 42 12.77 42.01 9.46
N ALA A 43 11.91 42.27 10.45
CA ALA A 43 10.67 43.01 10.26
C ALA A 43 10.84 44.45 10.75
N SER A 44 10.06 45.38 10.18
CA SER A 44 10.07 46.77 10.61
C SER A 44 9.38 46.97 11.96
N THR A 45 9.73 48.06 12.63
CA THR A 45 9.03 48.49 13.84
C THR A 45 7.68 49.15 13.50
N TRP A 46 6.69 48.97 14.37
CA TRP A 46 5.37 49.59 14.24
C TRP A 46 5.47 51.11 14.06
N PRO A 47 4.66 51.76 13.18
CA PRO A 47 3.42 51.26 12.54
C PRO A 47 3.57 50.48 11.22
N GLY A 48 4.77 50.06 10.80
CA GLY A 48 4.95 49.22 9.61
C GLY A 48 4.69 47.74 9.90
N GLN A 49 3.62 47.16 9.34
CA GLN A 49 3.49 45.71 9.26
C GLN A 49 4.38 45.23 8.11
N SER A 50 5.18 44.20 8.37
CA SER A 50 5.98 43.57 7.32
C SER A 50 5.18 42.45 6.67
N SER A 51 5.36 42.23 5.38
CA SER A 51 4.68 41.15 4.67
C SER A 51 5.48 40.64 3.49
N PHE A 52 5.22 39.40 3.11
CA PHE A 52 5.78 38.81 1.91
C PHE A 52 4.92 37.68 1.39
N ASP A 53 5.07 37.40 0.10
CA ASP A 53 4.54 36.20 -0.53
C ASP A 53 5.64 35.15 -0.68
N MET A 54 5.32 33.89 -0.40
CA MET A 54 6.20 32.75 -0.65
C MET A 54 5.52 31.71 -1.53
N SER A 55 6.21 31.22 -2.56
CA SER A 55 5.77 30.07 -3.34
C SER A 55 6.83 28.97 -3.40
N PHE A 56 6.39 27.71 -3.48
CA PHE A 56 7.28 26.56 -3.70
C PHE A 56 7.49 26.23 -5.19
N HIS A 57 6.64 26.78 -6.05
CA HIS A 57 6.63 26.65 -7.51
C HIS A 57 5.96 27.89 -8.12
N SER A 58 6.11 28.13 -9.43
CA SER A 58 5.40 29.22 -10.12
C SER A 58 3.88 29.02 -10.04
N GLY A 59 3.15 29.95 -9.41
CA GLY A 59 1.68 29.92 -9.34
C GLY A 59 1.15 30.27 -7.95
N ASP A 60 1.07 29.28 -7.06
CA ASP A 60 0.43 29.40 -5.75
C ASP A 60 1.35 30.10 -4.73
N LYS A 61 0.88 31.20 -4.13
CA LYS A 61 1.66 32.02 -3.19
C LYS A 61 1.03 32.03 -1.79
N MET A 62 1.76 31.59 -0.77
CA MET A 62 1.40 31.85 0.63
C MET A 62 1.59 33.33 0.93
N HIS A 63 0.61 33.96 1.57
CA HIS A 63 0.74 35.34 2.05
C HIS A 63 1.09 35.34 3.53
N ILE A 64 2.22 35.95 3.88
CA ILE A 64 2.73 36.02 5.24
C ILE A 64 2.65 37.46 5.72
N LEU A 65 1.99 37.66 6.85
CA LEU A 65 1.89 38.94 7.55
C LEU A 65 2.66 38.88 8.87
N LEU A 66 3.60 39.80 9.05
CA LEU A 66 4.48 39.95 10.20
C LEU A 66 4.17 41.27 10.92
N GLY A 67 3.47 41.26 12.06
CA GLY A 67 3.17 42.49 12.80
C GLY A 67 2.49 42.29 14.16
N GLN A 68 2.38 43.37 14.94
CA GLN A 68 1.72 43.40 16.26
C GLN A 68 0.58 44.42 16.33
N SER A 69 -0.69 43.97 16.29
CA SER A 69 -1.69 44.20 17.35
C SER A 69 -3.11 43.74 16.94
N PRO A 70 -3.84 42.98 17.79
CA PRO A 70 -3.34 42.37 19.01
C PRO A 70 -2.79 40.97 18.69
N LEU A 71 -1.47 40.91 18.45
CA LEU A 71 -0.57 39.80 18.83
C LEU A 71 -0.51 38.47 18.03
N TYR A 72 -0.73 38.44 16.71
CA TYR A 72 -0.38 37.25 15.90
C TYR A 72 0.37 37.60 14.62
N ALA A 73 1.52 36.97 14.39
CA ALA A 73 1.96 36.70 13.03
C ALA A 73 0.91 35.77 12.41
N THR A 74 0.28 36.20 11.32
CA THR A 74 -0.72 35.40 10.61
C THR A 74 -0.14 34.96 9.28
N CYS A 75 -0.14 33.67 9.02
CA CYS A 75 0.06 33.16 7.67
C CYS A 75 -1.30 32.73 7.16
N THR A 76 -1.74 33.37 6.07
CA THR A 76 -2.88 32.89 5.31
C THR A 76 -2.30 32.00 4.22
N ILE A 77 -2.37 30.69 4.43
CA ILE A 77 -2.21 29.73 3.34
C ILE A 77 -3.44 29.95 2.44
N PRO A 78 -3.28 30.33 1.16
CA PRO A 78 -4.42 30.43 0.25
C PRO A 78 -5.14 29.09 0.20
N GLU A 79 -6.46 29.13 0.02
CA GLU A 79 -7.28 27.94 -0.25
C GLU A 79 -6.78 27.13 -1.48
N TYR A 80 -5.93 27.73 -2.32
CA TYR A 80 -5.43 27.17 -3.58
C TYR A 80 -4.16 26.32 -3.48
N LEU A 81 -3.38 26.39 -2.39
CA LEU A 81 -2.33 25.37 -2.19
C LEU A 81 -3.04 24.02 -2.01
N PRO A 82 -2.84 23.03 -2.89
CA PRO A 82 -3.63 21.80 -2.84
C PRO A 82 -3.51 21.17 -1.45
N ASN A 83 -4.66 20.92 -0.80
CA ASN A 83 -4.74 20.48 0.59
C ASN A 83 -3.65 19.47 0.96
N GLY A 84 -2.86 19.80 1.98
CA GLY A 84 -1.80 18.95 2.51
C GLY A 84 -0.45 19.02 1.80
N LYS A 85 -0.31 19.74 0.67
CA LYS A 85 0.97 19.88 -0.03
C LYS A 85 1.89 20.96 0.55
N GLY A 86 1.32 21.93 1.28
CA GLY A 86 2.05 22.98 1.99
C GLY A 86 1.71 22.99 3.48
N GLY A 87 2.68 23.29 4.33
CA GLY A 87 2.49 23.45 5.77
C GLY A 87 3.21 24.69 6.28
N VAL A 88 2.64 25.35 7.27
CA VAL A 88 3.27 26.48 7.96
C VAL A 88 3.09 26.36 9.47
N VAL A 89 4.15 26.62 10.22
CA VAL A 89 4.07 26.89 11.66
C VAL A 89 4.85 28.14 12.00
N LEU A 90 4.19 29.06 12.70
CA LEU A 90 4.72 30.35 13.13
C LEU A 90 5.00 30.29 14.63
N ALA A 91 6.10 29.65 15.01
CA ALA A 91 6.36 29.33 16.41
C ALA A 91 7.05 30.51 17.12
N PRO A 92 6.45 31.13 18.15
CA PRO A 92 7.11 32.19 18.90
C PRO A 92 8.45 31.73 19.50
N GLY A 93 9.44 32.62 19.45
CA GLY A 93 10.77 32.44 20.02
C GLY A 93 10.80 32.63 21.54
N ARG A 94 11.98 32.98 22.09
CA ARG A 94 12.12 33.25 23.54
C ARG A 94 11.49 34.61 23.86
N PRO A 95 10.36 34.69 24.59
CA PRO A 95 9.63 35.94 24.79
C PRO A 95 10.37 36.96 25.67
N SER A 96 11.48 36.55 26.31
CA SER A 96 12.28 37.38 27.21
C SER A 96 13.65 37.81 26.66
N GLN A 97 13.98 37.47 25.41
CA GLN A 97 15.25 37.82 24.76
C GLN A 97 15.01 38.68 23.52
N THR A 98 15.81 39.74 23.36
CA THR A 98 15.81 40.58 22.15
C THR A 98 16.53 39.87 21.00
N GLY A 99 15.99 39.92 19.78
CA GLY A 99 16.69 39.45 18.57
C GLY A 99 16.03 38.31 17.78
N GLY A 100 14.83 37.86 18.14
CA GLY A 100 14.09 36.86 17.35
C GLY A 100 12.68 36.58 17.87
N ASP A 101 11.67 37.09 17.17
CA ASP A 101 10.28 36.99 17.61
C ASP A 101 9.63 35.65 17.24
N TYR A 102 9.97 35.09 16.07
CA TYR A 102 9.34 33.87 15.53
C TYR A 102 10.33 32.96 14.80
N ASN A 103 10.11 31.66 14.93
CA ASN A 103 10.63 30.64 14.05
C ASN A 103 9.55 30.30 13.01
N PHE A 104 9.81 30.64 11.75
CA PHE A 104 8.96 30.26 10.62
C PHE A 104 9.38 28.90 10.09
N TRP A 105 8.46 27.93 10.08
CA TRP A 105 8.68 26.61 9.51
C TRP A 105 7.72 26.45 8.34
N PHE A 106 8.27 26.40 7.13
CA PHE A 106 7.51 26.13 5.92
C PHE A 106 7.84 24.74 5.42
N PHE A 107 6.82 23.98 5.06
CA PHE A 107 6.96 22.62 4.58
C PHE A 107 6.31 22.47 3.22
N ASN A 108 6.98 21.80 2.30
CA ASN A 108 6.41 21.37 1.04
C ASN A 108 6.51 19.85 0.92
N GLY A 109 5.40 19.19 0.61
CA GLY A 109 5.31 17.74 0.63
C GLY A 109 4.31 17.19 -0.39
N PRO A 110 4.22 15.86 -0.51
CA PRO A 110 3.42 15.21 -1.55
C PRO A 110 1.90 15.34 -1.35
N GLY A 111 1.46 15.75 -0.17
CA GLY A 111 0.05 15.98 0.18
C GLY A 111 -0.81 14.73 0.33
N VAL A 112 -0.29 13.55 0.00
CA VAL A 112 -1.04 12.29 0.14
C VAL A 112 -1.27 11.93 1.61
N LEU A 113 -0.30 12.15 2.49
CA LEU A 113 -0.39 11.73 3.90
C LEU A 113 -1.45 12.47 4.71
N THR A 114 -1.60 13.78 4.50
CA THR A 114 -2.54 14.64 5.24
C THR A 114 -3.97 14.08 5.26
N PRO A 115 -4.62 13.78 4.10
CA PRO A 115 -5.97 13.20 4.11
C PRO A 115 -6.02 11.76 4.68
N LEU A 116 -4.93 10.98 4.64
CA LEU A 116 -4.88 9.65 5.27
C LEU A 116 -4.84 9.77 6.80
N ILE A 117 -3.99 10.65 7.33
CA ILE A 117 -3.88 10.92 8.77
C ILE A 117 -5.20 11.48 9.30
N ASN A 118 -5.80 12.44 8.60
CA ASN A 118 -7.13 12.96 8.96
C ASN A 118 -8.18 11.85 9.02
N SER A 119 -8.19 10.94 8.04
CA SER A 119 -9.11 9.79 8.03
C SER A 119 -8.94 8.90 9.27
N VAL A 120 -7.70 8.61 9.66
CA VAL A 120 -7.42 7.81 10.87
C VAL A 120 -7.83 8.56 12.14
N MET A 121 -7.49 9.85 12.23
CA MET A 121 -7.83 10.68 13.39
C MET A 121 -9.34 10.80 13.58
N GLN A 122 -10.06 11.19 12.54
CA GLN A 122 -11.52 11.37 12.59
C GLN A 122 -12.23 10.06 12.93
N ALA A 123 -11.78 8.93 12.38
CA ALA A 123 -12.34 7.64 12.72
C ALA A 123 -12.15 7.27 14.20
N ASN A 124 -11.06 7.70 14.84
CA ASN A 124 -10.76 7.31 16.22
C ASN A 124 -11.19 8.32 17.28
N LEU A 125 -11.36 9.60 16.94
CA LEU A 125 -11.59 10.67 17.93
C LEU A 125 -12.71 10.39 18.96
N PRO A 126 -13.86 9.78 18.60
CA PRO A 126 -14.88 9.42 19.60
C PRO A 126 -14.36 8.48 20.69
N ALA A 127 -13.56 7.46 20.32
CA ALA A 127 -12.93 6.57 21.28
C ALA A 127 -11.85 7.28 22.10
N ILE A 128 -11.06 8.18 21.50
CA ILE A 128 -10.03 8.99 22.18
C ILE A 128 -10.65 9.82 23.30
N ILE A 129 -11.67 10.61 22.96
CA ILE A 129 -12.37 11.49 23.89
C ILE A 129 -12.94 10.67 25.05
N LYS A 130 -13.59 9.54 24.74
CA LYS A 130 -14.14 8.65 25.77
C LYS A 130 -13.05 8.06 26.65
N TYR A 131 -11.92 7.63 26.07
CA TYR A 131 -10.79 7.07 26.82
C TYR A 131 -10.29 8.07 27.86
N ILE A 132 -10.05 9.32 27.47
CA ILE A 132 -9.54 10.37 28.36
C ILE A 132 -10.56 10.70 29.45
N SER A 133 -11.85 10.80 29.10
CA SER A 133 -12.90 11.05 30.09
C SER A 133 -13.08 9.90 31.11
N SER A 134 -12.66 8.68 30.76
CA SER A 134 -12.82 7.49 31.60
C SER A 134 -11.52 7.10 32.32
N ASN A 135 -10.38 7.48 31.77
CA ASN A 135 -9.03 7.20 32.27
C ASN A 135 -8.31 8.53 32.38
N SER A 136 -8.41 9.15 33.56
CA SER A 136 -7.77 10.42 33.81
C SER A 136 -6.26 10.33 33.52
N ILE A 137 -5.71 11.29 32.79
CA ILE A 137 -4.27 11.32 32.47
C ILE A 137 -3.54 12.09 33.57
N ASN A 138 -2.73 11.39 34.37
CA ASN A 138 -1.87 12.01 35.36
C ASN A 138 -0.47 12.30 34.80
N VAL A 139 -0.08 13.56 34.85
CA VAL A 139 1.24 14.08 34.49
C VAL A 139 1.92 14.53 35.77
N LYS A 140 2.97 13.80 36.17
CA LYS A 140 3.80 14.18 37.31
C LYS A 140 4.78 15.29 36.89
N ILE A 141 4.76 16.42 37.58
CA ILE A 141 5.59 17.59 37.30
C ILE A 141 6.82 17.59 38.22
N SER A 142 6.64 17.27 39.50
CA SER A 142 7.70 17.08 40.50
C SER A 142 7.32 15.97 41.48
N GLU A 143 8.10 15.74 42.55
CA GLU A 143 7.74 14.78 43.60
C GLU A 143 6.40 15.10 44.25
N THR A 144 6.10 16.38 44.47
CA THR A 144 4.92 16.87 45.19
C THR A 144 3.84 17.47 44.28
N ASN A 145 4.13 17.65 42.98
CA ASN A 145 3.23 18.36 42.06
C ASN A 145 2.82 17.49 40.87
N SER A 146 1.53 17.46 40.57
CA SER A 146 0.98 16.71 39.43
C SER A 146 -0.24 17.39 38.82
N LEU A 147 -0.50 17.09 37.55
CA LEU A 147 -1.67 17.55 36.82
C LEU A 147 -2.45 16.34 36.33
N THR A 148 -3.75 16.30 36.60
CA THR A 148 -4.64 15.21 36.22
C THR A 148 -5.71 15.72 35.27
N ILE A 149 -5.63 15.33 34.01
CA ILE A 149 -6.67 15.63 33.00
C ILE A 149 -7.83 14.66 33.21
N LYS A 150 -9.04 15.17 33.45
CA LYS A 150 -10.25 14.38 33.73
C LYS A 150 -11.25 14.37 32.58
N GLY A 151 -11.16 15.36 31.69
CA GLY A 151 -12.05 15.45 30.55
C GLY A 151 -11.42 16.23 29.40
N LEU A 152 -11.80 15.81 28.21
CA LEU A 152 -11.44 16.44 26.95
C LEU A 152 -12.74 16.59 26.16
N GLN A 153 -13.01 17.79 25.66
CA GLN A 153 -14.09 18.05 24.72
C GLN A 153 -13.47 18.60 23.44
N LEU A 154 -13.63 17.85 22.34
CA LEU A 154 -13.19 18.21 21.01
C LEU A 154 -14.29 17.87 20.02
N ASP A 155 -14.62 18.80 19.14
CA ASP A 155 -15.37 18.49 17.92
C ASP A 155 -14.42 17.80 16.92
N PRO A 156 -14.77 16.64 16.32
CA PRO A 156 -14.02 16.05 15.21
C PRO A 156 -13.67 17.01 14.07
N ALA A 157 -14.52 17.99 13.78
CA ALA A 157 -14.25 19.02 12.78
C ALA A 157 -13.18 20.04 13.24
N SER A 158 -12.96 20.16 14.55
CA SER A 158 -11.97 21.08 15.13
C SER A 158 -10.55 20.54 15.12
N VAL A 159 -10.33 19.23 14.89
CA VAL A 159 -8.99 18.62 14.86
C VAL A 159 -8.62 18.24 13.42
N GLN A 160 -7.58 18.87 12.88
CA GLN A 160 -7.15 18.66 11.50
C GLN A 160 -5.62 18.54 11.40
N CYS A 161 -5.12 17.48 10.80
CA CYS A 161 -3.80 17.50 10.17
C CYS A 161 -3.87 18.40 8.93
N THR A 162 -3.13 19.51 8.95
CA THR A 162 -3.06 20.47 7.84
C THR A 162 -1.90 20.17 6.90
N TYR A 163 -0.87 19.49 7.41
CA TYR A 163 0.28 19.04 6.63
C TYR A 163 0.88 17.77 7.21
N ALA A 164 1.34 16.88 6.33
CA ALA A 164 2.19 15.77 6.71
C ALA A 164 3.16 15.37 5.59
N GLY A 165 4.39 15.09 5.98
CA GLY A 165 5.46 14.59 5.13
C GLY A 165 6.18 13.41 5.78
N ILE A 166 6.67 12.48 4.96
CA ILE A 166 7.52 11.37 5.41
C ILE A 166 8.73 11.26 4.50
N LEU A 167 9.92 11.17 5.11
CA LEU A 167 11.17 11.05 4.37
C LEU A 167 12.15 10.12 5.09
N PRO A 168 13.00 9.41 4.33
CA PRO A 168 14.11 8.69 4.94
C PRO A 168 15.07 9.72 5.57
N LYS A 169 15.61 9.41 6.75
CA LYS A 169 16.60 10.27 7.40
C LYS A 169 17.85 10.35 6.51
N SER A 170 18.30 11.57 6.19
CA SER A 170 19.45 11.83 5.31
C SER A 170 20.70 11.04 5.76
N GLY A 171 21.33 10.27 4.86
CA GLY A 171 22.54 9.49 5.17
C GLY A 171 22.53 7.99 4.85
N GLY A 172 21.64 7.53 3.96
CA GLY A 172 21.78 6.27 3.20
C GLY A 172 22.19 5.02 4.00
N SER A 173 21.23 4.41 4.72
CA SER A 173 21.19 2.98 5.14
C SER A 173 20.32 2.76 6.39
N SER A 174 19.91 3.82 7.11
CA SER A 174 19.07 3.66 8.30
C SER A 174 17.61 3.46 7.92
N ASN A 175 16.95 2.48 8.53
CA ASN A 175 15.51 2.25 8.46
C ASN A 175 14.69 3.29 9.24
N LEU A 176 15.32 4.39 9.62
CA LEU A 176 14.75 5.51 10.35
C LEU A 176 14.18 6.53 9.37
N TRP A 177 12.91 6.85 9.56
CA TRP A 177 12.16 7.82 8.78
C TRP A 177 11.74 8.99 9.66
N ASN A 178 11.88 10.20 9.14
CA ASN A 178 11.33 11.40 9.75
C ASN A 178 9.91 11.58 9.24
N VAL A 179 8.98 11.81 10.16
CA VAL A 179 7.60 12.16 9.90
C VAL A 179 7.39 13.58 10.43
N ASN A 180 7.11 14.52 9.53
CA ASN A 180 6.75 15.89 9.86
C ASN A 180 5.23 15.99 9.80
N MET A 181 4.59 16.51 10.84
CA MET A 181 3.14 16.72 10.88
C MET A 181 2.83 18.09 11.45
N VAL A 182 1.86 18.77 10.85
CA VAL A 182 1.24 19.97 11.41
C VAL A 182 -0.21 19.67 11.69
N PHE A 183 -0.61 19.82 12.94
CA PHE A 183 -1.99 19.72 13.40
C PHE A 183 -2.51 21.11 13.74
N ARG A 184 -3.75 21.38 13.38
CA ARG A 184 -4.52 22.54 13.80
C ARG A 184 -5.70 22.08 14.64
N LEU A 185 -5.82 22.68 15.80
CA LEU A 185 -6.96 22.59 16.68
C LEU A 185 -7.69 23.94 16.66
N ARG A 186 -8.84 24.00 15.99
CA ARG A 186 -9.63 25.25 15.90
C ARG A 186 -10.18 25.65 17.26
N GLU A 187 -10.76 24.68 17.96
CA GLU A 187 -11.30 24.86 19.31
C GLU A 187 -11.10 23.58 20.10
N GLY A 188 -10.72 23.72 21.37
CA GLY A 188 -10.68 22.59 22.28
C GLY A 188 -10.80 22.99 23.74
N TYR A 189 -11.33 22.08 24.53
CA TYR A 189 -11.59 22.31 25.96
C TYR A 189 -11.12 21.12 26.80
N LEU A 190 -10.37 21.44 27.85
CA LEU A 190 -9.77 20.51 28.79
C LEU A 190 -10.24 20.85 30.20
N VAL A 191 -10.60 19.82 30.96
CA VAL A 191 -10.91 19.94 32.39
C VAL A 191 -10.08 18.97 33.19
N GLY A 192 -9.60 19.41 34.35
CA GLY A 192 -8.75 18.59 35.18
C GLY A 192 -8.63 19.07 36.61
N THR A 193 -7.75 18.40 37.34
CA THR A 193 -7.34 18.76 38.69
C THR A 193 -5.84 18.79 38.81
N GLU A 194 -5.33 19.76 39.53
CA GLU A 194 -3.95 19.90 39.91
C GLU A 194 -3.75 19.47 41.37
N THR A 195 -2.61 18.86 41.68
CA THR A 195 -2.15 18.62 43.05
C THR A 195 -0.83 19.33 43.25
N ILE A 196 -0.72 20.15 44.31
CA ILE A 196 0.43 20.99 44.61
C ILE A 196 0.74 20.89 46.08
N SER A 197 1.94 20.45 46.45
CA SER A 197 2.34 20.35 47.87
C SER A 197 1.23 19.73 48.73
N ASP A 198 0.62 18.66 48.21
CA ASP A 198 -0.50 17.91 48.80
C ASP A 198 -1.88 18.60 48.87
N GLN A 199 -2.08 19.75 48.20
CA GLN A 199 -3.39 20.38 48.01
C GLN A 199 -3.93 20.14 46.60
N THR A 200 -5.23 19.86 46.48
CA THR A 200 -5.87 19.59 45.18
C THR A 200 -6.79 20.73 44.76
N GLY A 201 -6.58 21.25 43.55
CA GLY A 201 -7.42 22.24 42.87
C GLY A 201 -8.10 21.69 41.63
N SER A 202 -8.89 22.52 40.95
CA SER A 202 -9.48 22.21 39.64
C SER A 202 -9.16 23.31 38.64
N PHE A 203 -8.93 22.92 37.39
CA PHE A 203 -8.69 23.85 36.29
C PHE A 203 -9.53 23.53 35.06
N ASN A 204 -9.81 24.57 34.28
CA ASN A 204 -10.33 24.46 32.93
C ASN A 204 -9.44 25.25 31.97
N LEU A 205 -9.12 24.65 30.83
CA LEU A 205 -8.35 25.26 29.74
C LEU A 205 -9.16 25.18 28.45
N SER A 206 -9.48 26.33 27.85
CA SER A 206 -9.91 26.40 26.46
C SER A 206 -8.80 26.96 25.59
N VAL A 207 -8.69 26.43 24.37
CA VAL A 207 -7.73 26.90 23.37
C VAL A 207 -8.44 27.13 22.04
N THR A 208 -8.02 28.18 21.33
CA THR A 208 -8.50 28.53 20.00
C THR A 208 -7.31 28.62 19.05
N ASP A 209 -7.44 28.03 17.86
CA ASP A 209 -6.43 28.03 16.80
C ASP A 209 -5.02 27.65 17.29
N LEU A 210 -4.94 26.55 18.06
CA LEU A 210 -3.67 25.93 18.41
C LEU A 210 -3.13 25.18 17.20
N VAL A 211 -1.97 25.61 16.68
CA VAL A 211 -1.24 24.90 15.63
C VAL A 211 -0.02 24.24 16.27
N VAL A 212 0.18 22.96 16.00
CA VAL A 212 1.28 22.17 16.56
C VAL A 212 2.00 21.45 15.43
N TYR A 213 3.29 21.76 15.27
CA TYR A 213 4.23 20.95 14.51
C TYR A 213 4.82 19.87 15.42
N ILE A 214 4.82 18.64 14.91
CA ILE A 214 5.49 17.49 15.50
C ILE A 214 6.40 16.89 14.45
N GLN A 215 7.66 16.67 14.82
CA GLN A 215 8.55 15.75 14.13
C GLN A 215 8.68 14.47 14.94
N ALA A 216 8.48 13.33 14.30
CA ALA A 216 8.73 12.03 14.89
C ALA A 216 9.68 11.19 14.03
N GLN A 217 10.43 10.31 14.69
CA GLN A 217 11.24 9.28 14.06
C GLN A 217 10.54 7.93 14.20
N ILE A 218 10.47 7.18 13.10
CA ILE A 218 9.92 5.82 13.07
C ILE A 218 10.99 4.91 12.46
N ASP A 219 11.37 3.84 13.16
CA ASP A 219 12.15 2.76 12.55
C ASP A 219 11.20 1.75 11.93
N LEU A 220 11.30 1.54 10.62
CA LEU A 220 10.44 0.60 9.90
C LEU A 220 10.93 -0.86 9.95
N THR A 221 12.13 -1.13 10.48
CA THR A 221 12.64 -2.51 10.62
C THR A 221 12.19 -3.22 11.87
N PHE A 222 11.89 -2.44 12.89
CA PHE A 222 11.37 -2.94 14.15
C PHE A 222 9.97 -2.37 14.31
N HIS A 223 9.05 -3.10 14.96
CA HIS A 223 7.78 -2.54 15.42
C HIS A 223 8.02 -1.51 16.55
N THR A 224 8.94 -0.57 16.34
CA THR A 224 9.31 0.46 17.30
C THR A 224 8.23 1.51 17.35
N LYS A 225 8.04 2.05 18.55
CA LYS A 225 7.08 3.11 18.78
C LYS A 225 7.64 4.39 18.15
N PRO A 226 6.80 5.20 17.49
CA PRO A 226 7.22 6.52 17.03
C PRO A 226 7.84 7.32 18.18
N HIS A 227 8.95 7.99 17.91
CA HIS A 227 9.63 8.82 18.89
C HIS A 227 9.59 10.28 18.44
N VAL A 228 8.89 11.13 19.17
CA VAL A 228 8.83 12.57 18.90
C VAL A 228 10.17 13.20 19.24
N THR A 229 10.76 13.89 18.25
CA THR A 229 12.08 14.53 18.34
C THR A 229 12.01 16.05 18.31
N ALA A 230 10.94 16.64 17.77
CA ALA A 230 10.74 18.07 17.81
C ALA A 230 9.25 18.41 17.96
N LEU A 231 8.98 19.51 18.65
CA LEU A 231 7.66 20.09 18.81
C LEU A 231 7.77 21.61 18.71
N GLN A 232 6.89 22.23 17.93
CA GLN A 232 6.71 23.68 17.89
C GLN A 232 5.22 23.99 17.86
N CYS A 233 4.80 25.11 18.42
CA CYS A 233 3.40 25.49 18.42
C CYS A 233 3.19 27.00 18.29
N SER A 234 2.00 27.36 17.83
CA SER A 234 1.44 28.70 17.87
C SER A 234 0.02 28.63 18.40
N LEU A 235 -0.46 29.71 19.01
CA LEU A 235 -1.73 29.73 19.71
C LEU A 235 -2.47 31.02 19.36
N GLY A 236 -3.71 30.89 18.87
CA GLY A 236 -4.55 32.02 18.51
C GLY A 236 -5.27 32.63 19.71
N ASP A 237 -5.79 31.82 20.63
CA ASP A 237 -6.26 32.31 21.92
C ASP A 237 -6.28 31.20 22.98
N TYR A 238 -6.34 31.56 24.25
CA TYR A 238 -6.62 30.62 25.33
C TYR A 238 -7.32 31.27 26.51
N HIS A 239 -8.05 30.45 27.27
CA HIS A 239 -8.56 30.83 28.57
C HIS A 239 -8.21 29.73 29.57
N LEU A 240 -7.48 30.10 30.63
CA LEU A 240 -7.13 29.24 31.73
C LEU A 240 -7.84 29.77 32.99
N SER A 241 -8.56 28.88 33.68
CA SER A 241 -9.25 29.20 34.93
C SER A 241 -8.90 28.14 35.99
N GLY A 242 -8.96 28.55 37.26
CA GLY A 242 -8.66 27.68 38.41
C GLY A 242 -7.39 28.09 39.15
N THR A 243 -7.07 27.36 40.22
CA THR A 243 -5.91 27.60 41.09
C THR A 243 -4.57 27.27 40.42
N ILE A 244 -4.59 26.65 39.23
CA ILE A 244 -3.39 26.29 38.45
C ILE A 244 -2.51 27.47 38.04
N ILE A 245 -3.08 28.68 37.95
CA ILE A 245 -2.34 29.92 37.67
C ILE A 245 -1.29 30.15 38.76
N ASP A 246 -1.71 30.05 40.02
CA ASP A 246 -0.85 30.21 41.20
C ASP A 246 0.25 29.14 41.27
N VAL A 247 -0.01 27.96 40.69
CA VAL A 247 0.92 26.81 40.62
C VAL A 247 2.04 27.04 39.65
N LEU A 248 1.71 27.50 38.45
CA LEU A 248 2.69 27.73 37.41
C LEU A 248 3.62 28.89 37.79
N GLU A 249 3.11 29.87 38.53
CA GLU A 249 3.90 30.95 39.13
C GLU A 249 4.84 30.43 40.23
N ALA A 250 4.35 29.58 41.14
CA ALA A 250 5.16 29.02 42.22
C ALA A 250 6.24 28.03 41.74
N LEU A 251 5.94 27.22 40.71
CA LEU A 251 6.86 26.22 40.17
C LEU A 251 7.98 26.80 39.32
N PHE A 252 7.73 27.98 38.74
CA PHE A 252 8.67 28.62 37.86
C PHE A 252 8.77 30.10 38.27
N PRO A 253 9.63 30.45 39.24
CA PRO A 253 9.76 31.83 39.71
C PRO A 253 10.16 32.82 38.61
N LEU A 254 10.86 32.34 37.57
CA LEU A 254 11.17 33.11 36.35
C LEU A 254 9.93 33.45 35.49
N ILE A 255 8.77 32.92 35.86
CA ILE A 255 7.46 32.97 35.17
C ILE A 255 6.46 33.78 36.01
N GLU A 256 6.87 34.44 37.10
CA GLU A 256 6.04 35.34 37.94
C GLU A 256 5.24 36.40 37.14
N ASN A 257 5.62 36.69 35.89
CA ASN A 257 4.94 37.62 34.98
C ASN A 257 4.11 36.96 33.85
N LEU A 258 3.94 35.63 33.85
CA LEU A 258 3.17 34.92 32.83
C LEU A 258 1.68 34.94 33.16
N PHE A 259 1.26 34.48 34.33
CA PHE A 259 -0.18 34.30 34.60
C PHE A 259 -0.81 35.40 35.46
N SER A 260 0.00 36.15 36.21
CA SER A 260 -0.43 37.22 37.13
C SER A 260 -0.87 38.49 36.40
N ILE A 261 -0.47 38.67 35.14
CA ILE A 261 -0.82 39.82 34.30
C ILE A 261 -0.98 39.40 32.83
N GLY A 262 -2.09 38.75 32.48
CA GLY A 262 -2.58 38.66 31.09
C GLY A 262 -1.55 38.23 30.04
N ALA A 263 -0.86 37.09 30.22
CA ALA A 263 0.04 36.58 29.19
C ALA A 263 -0.68 36.42 27.86
N THR A 264 -0.12 37.10 26.86
CA THR A 264 -0.55 36.99 25.49
C THR A 264 -0.36 35.55 25.00
N PRO A 265 -1.23 35.04 24.11
CA PRO A 265 -1.08 33.68 23.58
C PRO A 265 0.28 33.45 22.89
N PHE A 266 0.88 34.52 22.34
CA PHE A 266 2.28 34.56 21.90
C PHE A 266 3.27 34.13 22.98
N ARG A 267 3.19 34.70 24.20
CA ARG A 267 4.11 34.37 25.31
C ARG A 267 3.95 32.92 25.71
N VAL A 268 2.71 32.44 25.87
CA VAL A 268 2.42 31.05 26.24
C VAL A 268 3.03 30.07 25.25
N ALA A 269 2.80 30.26 23.95
CA ALA A 269 3.40 29.44 22.91
C ALA A 269 4.95 29.53 22.92
N GLY A 270 5.52 30.70 23.14
CA GLY A 270 6.97 30.89 23.26
C GLY A 270 7.60 30.10 24.41
N PHE A 271 6.95 30.06 25.58
CA PHE A 271 7.39 29.22 26.70
C PHE A 271 7.30 27.72 26.39
N ILE A 272 6.23 27.26 25.71
CA ILE A 272 6.10 25.87 25.26
C ILE A 272 7.21 25.50 24.25
N ASN A 273 7.52 26.40 23.34
CA ASN A 273 8.54 26.18 22.29
C ASN A 273 9.97 26.18 22.84
N THR A 274 10.20 26.75 24.03
CA THR A 274 11.55 26.96 24.58
C THR A 274 11.75 26.26 25.92
N ILE A 275 11.18 26.80 27.00
CA ILE A 275 11.42 26.34 28.38
C ILE A 275 10.79 24.96 28.62
N PHE A 276 9.55 24.75 28.19
CA PHE A 276 8.81 23.52 28.49
C PHE A 276 8.93 22.43 27.42
N ASN A 277 9.59 22.73 26.30
CA ASN A 277 9.54 21.89 25.10
C ASN A 277 9.97 20.44 25.35
N ALA A 278 11.13 20.27 26.01
CA ALA A 278 11.68 18.95 26.33
C ALA A 278 10.75 18.14 27.27
N SER A 279 10.14 18.81 28.26
CA SER A 279 9.20 18.18 29.18
C SER A 279 7.92 17.73 28.47
N VAL A 280 7.38 18.57 27.58
CA VAL A 280 6.20 18.23 26.77
C VAL A 280 6.49 17.04 25.85
N ILE A 281 7.63 17.06 25.15
CA ILE A 281 8.08 15.94 24.30
C ILE A 281 8.22 14.65 25.13
N SER A 282 8.79 14.72 26.33
CA SER A 282 8.93 13.59 27.24
C SER A 282 7.57 12.99 27.63
N VAL A 283 6.59 13.84 27.97
CA VAL A 283 5.22 13.41 28.29
C VAL A 283 4.55 12.74 27.09
N ILE A 284 4.67 13.33 25.88
CA ILE A 284 4.13 12.74 24.65
C ILE A 284 4.76 11.36 24.39
N ASN A 285 6.09 11.26 24.45
CA ASN A 285 6.80 10.00 24.24
C ASN A 285 6.46 8.95 25.31
N SER A 286 6.26 9.35 26.57
CA SER A 286 5.79 8.48 27.65
C SER A 286 4.38 7.96 27.37
N PHE A 287 3.48 8.84 26.91
CA PHE A 287 2.13 8.46 26.52
C PHE A 287 2.13 7.48 25.34
N ILE A 288 2.86 7.78 24.26
CA ILE A 288 3.06 6.86 23.13
C ILE A 288 3.58 5.51 23.63
N SER A 289 4.56 5.53 24.55
CA SER A 289 5.13 4.31 25.12
C SER A 289 4.13 3.48 25.94
N LYS A 290 3.12 4.10 26.55
CA LYS A 290 2.07 3.41 27.31
C LYS A 290 0.95 2.88 26.41
N VAL A 291 0.53 3.65 25.42
CA VAL A 291 -0.69 3.37 24.63
C VAL A 291 -0.40 2.55 23.37
N VAL A 292 0.81 2.69 22.80
CA VAL A 292 1.24 1.88 21.65
C VAL A 292 1.81 0.56 22.18
N GLU A 293 1.03 -0.52 22.10
CA GLU A 293 1.53 -1.88 22.34
C GLU A 293 2.47 -2.28 21.19
N THR A 294 3.71 -2.66 21.51
CA THR A 294 4.59 -3.35 20.56
C THR A 294 4.07 -4.78 20.38
N PRO A 295 3.70 -5.23 19.17
CA PRO A 295 3.34 -6.62 18.94
C PRO A 295 4.48 -7.53 19.44
N HIS A 296 4.14 -8.56 20.22
CA HIS A 296 5.14 -9.53 20.66
C HIS A 296 5.79 -10.21 19.44
N PRO A 297 7.12 -10.36 19.40
CA PRO A 297 7.86 -10.89 18.25
C PRO A 297 7.71 -12.41 18.06
N LYS A 298 6.62 -13.03 18.55
CA LYS A 298 6.37 -14.46 18.34
C LYS A 298 6.06 -14.78 16.86
N THR A 299 5.80 -13.78 16.04
CA THR A 299 5.71 -13.96 14.60
C THR A 299 7.12 -13.99 13.99
N LYS A 300 7.51 -15.15 13.43
CA LYS A 300 8.77 -15.45 12.70
C LYS A 300 9.20 -14.45 11.59
N TYR A 301 8.47 -13.36 11.38
CA TYR A 301 8.66 -12.41 10.28
C TYR A 301 9.79 -11.38 10.53
N ALA A 302 10.17 -11.09 11.79
CA ALA A 302 11.16 -10.05 12.08
C ALA A 302 12.62 -10.46 11.76
N SER A 303 12.95 -11.76 11.84
CA SER A 303 14.33 -12.23 11.62
C SER A 303 14.74 -12.24 10.13
N SER A 304 13.80 -12.27 9.19
CA SER A 304 14.12 -12.24 7.76
C SER A 304 14.54 -10.85 7.26
N LEU A 305 14.14 -9.79 7.97
CA LEU A 305 14.40 -8.40 7.58
C LEU A 305 15.88 -8.00 7.73
N ILE A 306 16.60 -8.65 8.66
CA ILE A 306 18.01 -8.35 8.97
C ILE A 306 18.97 -9.21 8.13
N HIS A 307 18.52 -10.38 7.64
CA HIS A 307 19.33 -11.22 6.73
C HIS A 307 19.18 -10.84 5.24
N SER A 308 18.06 -10.26 4.83
CA SER A 308 17.84 -9.86 3.42
C SER A 308 18.56 -8.58 3.00
N LEU A 309 19.16 -7.83 3.94
CA LEU A 309 19.93 -6.61 3.66
C LEU A 309 21.44 -6.86 3.46
N ARG A 310 21.88 -8.12 3.52
CA ARG A 310 23.28 -8.50 3.25
C ARG A 310 23.36 -9.29 1.95
N PHE A 311 23.59 -8.57 0.86
CA PHE A 311 23.91 -9.14 -0.44
C PHE A 311 25.20 -9.97 -0.35
N GLY A 312 25.11 -11.23 -0.78
CA GLY A 312 26.24 -12.13 -1.01
C GLY A 312 25.93 -12.98 -2.23
N SER A 313 26.38 -12.50 -3.39
CA SER A 313 26.32 -13.18 -4.68
C SER A 313 27.22 -14.42 -4.70
N SER A 314 26.67 -15.59 -4.98
CA SER A 314 27.45 -16.75 -5.43
C SER A 314 26.92 -17.27 -6.75
N VAL A 315 27.65 -16.94 -7.81
CA VAL A 315 27.44 -17.39 -9.19
C VAL A 315 27.78 -18.88 -9.28
N LEU A 316 26.80 -19.72 -9.57
CA LEU A 316 27.03 -21.08 -10.04
C LEU A 316 27.11 -21.08 -11.56
N ALA A 317 28.32 -21.34 -12.07
CA ALA A 317 28.60 -21.46 -13.50
C ALA A 317 27.86 -22.67 -14.09
N TYR A 318 26.89 -22.40 -14.97
CA TYR A 318 26.20 -23.43 -15.74
C TYR A 318 27.06 -23.87 -16.94
N PRO A 319 27.13 -25.18 -17.26
CA PRO A 319 27.79 -25.66 -18.47
C PRO A 319 27.04 -25.17 -19.72
N ARG A 320 27.79 -24.61 -20.67
CA ARG A 320 27.29 -24.11 -21.96
C ARG A 320 26.57 -25.22 -22.75
N ARG A 321 25.23 -25.20 -22.75
CA ARG A 321 24.41 -25.93 -23.73
C ARG A 321 24.34 -25.14 -25.03
N LYS A 322 24.19 -25.86 -26.16
CA LYS A 322 23.95 -25.26 -27.48
C LYS A 322 22.68 -24.41 -27.41
N VAL A 323 22.82 -23.11 -27.72
CA VAL A 323 21.71 -22.17 -27.83
C VAL A 323 20.85 -22.60 -29.02
N VAL A 324 19.61 -22.98 -28.77
CA VAL A 324 18.61 -23.15 -29.82
C VAL A 324 18.06 -21.76 -30.13
N LYS A 325 18.04 -21.34 -31.41
CA LYS A 325 17.35 -20.11 -31.79
C LYS A 325 15.85 -20.39 -31.80
N LEU A 326 15.08 -19.72 -30.93
CA LEU A 326 13.62 -19.75 -30.98
C LEU A 326 13.09 -19.23 -32.32
N SER A 327 12.35 -20.08 -33.03
CA SER A 327 11.57 -19.73 -34.22
C SER A 327 10.59 -18.59 -33.91
N ARG A 328 10.29 -17.75 -34.91
CA ARG A 328 9.12 -16.88 -34.86
C ARG A 328 7.91 -17.69 -35.35
N PRO A 329 6.69 -17.39 -34.90
CA PRO A 329 5.51 -17.78 -35.66
C PRO A 329 5.71 -17.33 -37.13
N PRO A 330 5.20 -18.08 -38.12
CA PRO A 330 5.19 -17.63 -39.50
C PRO A 330 4.70 -16.19 -39.62
N LEU A 331 5.36 -15.37 -40.46
CA LEU A 331 4.98 -13.97 -40.66
C LEU A 331 3.50 -13.90 -41.09
N GLY A 332 2.70 -13.09 -40.39
CA GLY A 332 1.25 -12.99 -40.62
C GLY A 332 0.39 -14.03 -39.90
N THR A 333 0.94 -14.80 -38.94
CA THR A 333 0.13 -15.66 -38.05
C THR A 333 -0.86 -14.81 -37.26
N ASP A 334 -2.15 -15.10 -37.42
CA ASP A 334 -3.19 -14.54 -36.57
C ASP A 334 -3.14 -15.21 -35.19
N LEU A 335 -2.67 -14.47 -34.19
CA LEU A 335 -2.56 -14.96 -32.81
C LEU A 335 -3.92 -15.29 -32.21
N SER A 336 -5.03 -14.76 -32.73
CA SER A 336 -6.36 -15.07 -32.22
C SER A 336 -6.82 -16.48 -32.61
N ILE A 337 -6.24 -17.12 -33.64
CA ILE A 337 -6.62 -18.45 -34.14
C ILE A 337 -5.42 -19.33 -34.50
N TRP A 338 -4.30 -19.16 -33.78
CA TRP A 338 -3.03 -19.79 -34.14
C TRP A 338 -3.06 -21.33 -34.07
N MET A 339 -3.96 -21.92 -33.26
CA MET A 339 -4.07 -23.38 -33.14
C MET A 339 -4.78 -24.01 -34.34
N SER A 340 -5.49 -23.22 -35.15
CA SER A 340 -6.33 -23.71 -36.24
C SER A 340 -5.57 -24.21 -37.48
N THR A 341 -4.25 -24.06 -37.51
CA THR A 341 -3.45 -24.57 -38.63
C THR A 341 -3.35 -26.10 -38.62
N PRO A 342 -3.35 -26.78 -39.78
CA PRO A 342 -3.24 -28.24 -39.84
C PRO A 342 -2.03 -28.81 -39.07
N GLN A 343 -0.92 -28.07 -39.07
CA GLN A 343 0.30 -28.45 -38.36
C GLN A 343 0.10 -28.47 -36.85
N ILE A 344 -0.61 -27.49 -36.29
CA ILE A 344 -0.92 -27.44 -34.85
C ILE A 344 -2.02 -28.44 -34.50
N GLN A 345 -3.04 -28.58 -35.35
CA GLN A 345 -4.12 -29.55 -35.16
C GLN A 345 -3.59 -31.00 -35.05
N ALA A 346 -2.57 -31.35 -35.83
CA ALA A 346 -1.93 -32.67 -35.76
C ALA A 346 -0.96 -32.86 -34.58
N ARG A 347 -0.68 -31.82 -33.77
CA ARG A 347 0.21 -31.95 -32.62
C ARG A 347 -0.49 -32.67 -31.47
N ARG A 348 0.27 -33.54 -30.81
CA ARG A 348 -0.12 -34.15 -29.53
C ARG A 348 -0.08 -33.12 -28.41
N MET A 349 -1.02 -33.19 -27.46
CA MET A 349 -1.09 -32.29 -26.31
C MET A 349 0.21 -32.28 -25.49
N GLY A 350 0.84 -33.44 -25.31
CA GLY A 350 2.14 -33.59 -24.65
C GLY A 350 3.29 -32.82 -25.31
N ARG A 351 3.11 -32.34 -26.54
CA ARG A 351 4.10 -31.57 -27.31
C ARG A 351 3.68 -30.14 -27.60
N LEU A 352 2.41 -29.82 -27.40
CA LEU A 352 1.86 -28.47 -27.61
C LEU A 352 2.42 -27.50 -26.57
N LYS A 353 2.83 -26.31 -27.02
CA LYS A 353 3.25 -25.19 -26.15
C LYS A 353 2.17 -24.13 -26.14
N LEU A 354 1.68 -23.78 -24.96
CA LEU A 354 0.55 -22.92 -24.71
C LEU A 354 1.02 -21.70 -23.90
N PRO A 355 0.85 -20.48 -24.42
CA PRO A 355 1.02 -19.30 -23.60
C PRO A 355 -0.15 -19.18 -22.62
N GLY A 356 0.18 -18.88 -21.36
CA GLY A 356 -0.76 -18.75 -20.26
C GLY A 356 -0.56 -17.46 -19.46
N THR A 357 -1.55 -17.12 -18.65
CA THR A 357 -1.46 -16.01 -17.69
C THR A 357 -1.72 -16.50 -16.27
N HIS A 358 -0.92 -16.00 -15.33
CA HIS A 358 -1.11 -16.26 -13.90
C HIS A 358 -2.10 -15.27 -13.29
N SER A 359 -2.99 -15.76 -12.43
CA SER A 359 -4.10 -14.99 -11.85
C SER A 359 -4.81 -14.12 -12.90
N SER A 360 -5.27 -14.76 -13.98
CA SER A 360 -5.59 -14.11 -15.26
C SER A 360 -6.62 -12.99 -15.20
N ALA A 361 -7.49 -13.00 -14.18
CA ALA A 361 -8.60 -12.08 -14.05
C ALA A 361 -8.36 -10.92 -13.05
N THR A 362 -7.10 -10.63 -12.71
CA THR A 362 -6.76 -9.52 -11.81
C THR A 362 -6.79 -8.13 -12.48
N TYR A 363 -7.09 -8.05 -13.78
CA TYR A 363 -7.20 -6.77 -14.51
C TYR A 363 -8.29 -5.84 -13.98
N GLY A 364 -9.29 -6.37 -13.27
CA GLY A 364 -10.43 -5.62 -12.74
C GLY A 364 -10.57 -5.72 -11.22
N LEU A 365 -9.48 -5.78 -10.46
CA LEU A 365 -9.54 -5.78 -8.99
C LEU A 365 -10.17 -4.48 -8.46
N THR A 366 -11.06 -4.62 -7.49
CA THR A 366 -11.76 -3.53 -6.81
C THR A 366 -11.18 -3.31 -5.40
N ALA A 367 -11.45 -2.16 -4.79
CA ALA A 367 -11.05 -1.86 -3.40
C ALA A 367 -11.90 -2.60 -2.36
N VAL A 368 -12.30 -3.84 -2.64
CA VAL A 368 -13.12 -4.70 -1.79
C VAL A 368 -12.32 -5.98 -1.55
N LEU A 369 -12.11 -6.35 -0.28
CA LEU A 369 -11.48 -7.62 0.05
C LEU A 369 -12.35 -8.80 -0.41
N SER A 370 -11.71 -9.86 -0.91
CA SER A 370 -12.36 -11.13 -1.13
C SER A 370 -12.77 -11.75 0.22
N GLN A 371 -13.65 -12.75 0.20
CA GLN A 371 -14.01 -13.47 1.42
C GLN A 371 -13.03 -14.60 1.76
N ILE A 372 -11.98 -14.78 0.96
CA ILE A 372 -10.90 -15.73 1.23
C ILE A 372 -9.85 -15.02 2.07
N VAL A 373 -9.80 -15.36 3.35
CA VAL A 373 -8.85 -14.77 4.30
C VAL A 373 -7.54 -15.53 4.25
N TYR A 374 -6.47 -14.85 3.87
CA TYR A 374 -5.12 -15.41 3.89
C TYR A 374 -4.44 -15.14 5.23
N PRO A 375 -3.87 -16.15 5.91
CA PRO A 375 -3.30 -15.98 7.26
C PRO A 375 -2.23 -14.87 7.36
N HIS A 376 -1.40 -14.70 6.33
CA HIS A 376 -0.29 -13.75 6.32
C HIS A 376 -0.72 -12.28 6.12
N VAL A 377 -1.95 -12.04 5.65
CA VAL A 377 -2.53 -10.69 5.45
C VAL A 377 -3.90 -10.54 6.11
N GLN A 378 -4.22 -11.41 7.07
CA GLN A 378 -5.51 -11.40 7.77
C GLN A 378 -5.82 -10.05 8.43
N PHE A 379 -4.79 -9.28 8.81
CA PHE A 379 -4.96 -7.94 9.37
C PHE A 379 -5.77 -7.00 8.47
N LEU A 380 -5.77 -7.21 7.14
CA LEU A 380 -6.56 -6.41 6.21
C LEU A 380 -8.06 -6.52 6.48
N TRP A 381 -8.56 -7.70 6.85
CA TRP A 381 -9.97 -7.94 7.21
C TRP A 381 -10.32 -7.39 8.59
N ASN A 382 -9.32 -7.07 9.40
CA ASN A 382 -9.51 -6.41 10.69
C ASN A 382 -9.45 -4.88 10.57
N MET A 383 -9.33 -4.30 9.37
CA MET A 383 -9.42 -2.84 9.18
C MET A 383 -10.87 -2.41 8.98
N SER A 384 -11.19 -1.20 9.43
CA SER A 384 -12.52 -0.61 9.27
C SER A 384 -12.45 0.79 8.69
N ALA A 385 -13.25 1.05 7.66
CA ALA A 385 -13.49 2.37 7.10
C ALA A 385 -14.44 3.23 7.96
N HIS A 386 -15.08 2.64 8.98
CA HIS A 386 -16.06 3.33 9.82
C HIS A 386 -15.40 4.06 11.01
N ALA A 387 -16.18 4.91 11.68
CA ALA A 387 -15.77 5.48 12.95
C ALA A 387 -15.76 4.41 14.06
N SER A 388 -14.80 4.54 14.97
CA SER A 388 -14.72 3.78 16.21
C SER A 388 -15.92 4.08 17.12
N PRO A 389 -16.44 3.09 17.86
CA PRO A 389 -17.42 3.34 18.90
C PRO A 389 -16.87 4.25 20.00
N ALA A 390 -17.71 5.14 20.54
CA ALA A 390 -17.36 6.03 21.65
C ALA A 390 -17.34 5.28 23.02
N ASN A 391 -16.61 4.18 23.11
CA ASN A 391 -16.54 3.31 24.30
C ASN A 391 -15.19 3.37 25.03
N GLY A 392 -14.24 4.18 24.55
CA GLY A 392 -12.91 4.33 25.14
C GLY A 392 -11.92 3.24 24.75
N ASN A 393 -12.34 2.25 23.95
CA ASN A 393 -11.44 1.25 23.40
C ASN A 393 -10.74 1.84 22.18
N TRP A 394 -9.56 2.43 22.40
CA TRP A 394 -8.74 2.97 21.32
C TRP A 394 -7.71 1.95 20.85
N PRO A 395 -7.84 1.38 19.64
CA PRO A 395 -6.78 0.57 19.05
C PRO A 395 -5.77 1.49 18.33
N ILE A 396 -4.62 1.78 18.96
CA ILE A 396 -3.47 2.36 18.21
C ILE A 396 -2.57 1.25 17.66
N CYS A 397 -2.53 0.09 18.32
CA CYS A 397 -1.86 -1.13 17.85
C CYS A 397 -2.65 -2.33 18.40
N ILE A 398 -2.86 -3.35 17.56
CA ILE A 398 -3.55 -4.57 17.98
C ILE A 398 -2.61 -5.76 17.71
N PRO A 399 -2.23 -6.55 18.73
CA PRO A 399 -1.71 -7.89 18.48
C PRO A 399 -2.83 -8.74 17.80
N PRO A 400 -2.51 -9.69 16.90
CA PRO A 400 -3.46 -10.43 16.06
C PRO A 400 -4.68 -11.06 16.77
N GLU A 401 -4.64 -11.13 18.10
CA GLU A 401 -5.54 -11.80 19.01
C GLU A 401 -6.66 -10.94 19.63
N ARG A 402 -6.69 -9.60 19.47
CA ARG A 402 -7.87 -8.81 19.91
C ARG A 402 -8.98 -8.75 18.85
N LYS A 403 -10.23 -8.70 19.32
CA LYS A 403 -11.46 -8.72 18.51
C LYS A 403 -11.84 -7.39 17.84
N ASN A 404 -11.26 -6.25 18.24
CA ASN A 404 -11.68 -4.94 17.74
C ASN A 404 -11.04 -4.63 16.39
N PRO A 405 -11.77 -4.04 15.41
CA PRO A 405 -11.16 -3.57 14.18
C PRO A 405 -10.19 -2.40 14.38
N LEU A 406 -9.21 -2.26 13.50
CA LEU A 406 -8.40 -1.06 13.31
C LEU A 406 -9.22 -0.04 12.50
N TYR A 407 -9.77 0.97 13.17
CA TYR A 407 -10.53 2.04 12.52
C TYR A 407 -9.57 3.02 11.84
N ILE A 408 -9.59 3.07 10.52
CA ILE A 408 -8.69 3.91 9.71
C ILE A 408 -9.44 4.98 8.91
N GLY A 409 -10.76 4.91 8.90
CA GLY A 409 -11.61 5.82 8.13
C GLY A 409 -11.58 5.53 6.62
N PRO A 410 -12.50 6.14 5.85
CA PRO A 410 -12.75 5.75 4.47
C PRO A 410 -11.61 6.12 3.51
N ILE A 411 -10.95 7.27 3.72
CA ILE A 411 -9.89 7.73 2.80
C ILE A 411 -8.65 6.84 2.96
N CYS A 412 -8.22 6.58 4.19
CA CYS A 412 -7.09 5.69 4.46
C CYS A 412 -7.39 4.25 4.01
N HIS A 413 -8.59 3.75 4.28
CA HIS A 413 -9.02 2.43 3.82
C HIS A 413 -8.97 2.29 2.29
N ASN A 414 -9.50 3.27 1.56
CA ASN A 414 -9.49 3.27 0.10
C ASN A 414 -8.08 3.41 -0.48
N PHE A 415 -7.20 4.18 0.19
CA PHE A 415 -5.79 4.24 -0.19
C PHE A 415 -5.11 2.88 -0.04
N ILE A 416 -5.27 2.22 1.12
CA ILE A 416 -4.65 0.92 1.38
C ILE A 416 -5.16 -0.12 0.39
N LEU A 417 -6.47 -0.32 0.26
CA LEU A 417 -7.01 -1.36 -0.63
C LEU A 417 -6.87 -0.99 -2.11
N GLY A 418 -7.26 0.23 -2.48
CA GLY A 418 -7.35 0.65 -3.88
C GLY A 418 -6.00 0.95 -4.53
N ARG A 419 -4.98 1.35 -3.75
CA ARG A 419 -3.64 1.64 -4.27
C ARG A 419 -2.60 0.63 -3.81
N ALA A 420 -2.36 0.54 -2.51
CA ALA A 420 -1.26 -0.27 -1.99
C ALA A 420 -1.45 -1.78 -2.25
N VAL A 421 -2.58 -2.34 -1.81
CA VAL A 421 -2.90 -3.77 -1.98
C VAL A 421 -3.10 -4.11 -3.46
N ASN A 422 -3.79 -3.24 -4.21
CA ASN A 422 -3.98 -3.45 -5.65
C ASN A 422 -2.65 -3.53 -6.42
N ALA A 423 -1.69 -2.65 -6.11
CA ALA A 423 -0.38 -2.63 -6.76
C ALA A 423 0.47 -3.88 -6.53
N ILE A 424 0.18 -4.64 -5.46
CA ILE A 424 0.85 -5.90 -5.13
C ILE A 424 -0.02 -7.13 -5.37
N SER A 425 -1.23 -6.96 -5.92
CA SER A 425 -2.17 -8.05 -6.23
C SER A 425 -2.49 -8.15 -7.71
N ARG A 426 -2.36 -7.07 -8.48
CA ARG A 426 -2.66 -7.08 -9.92
C ARG A 426 -1.51 -7.67 -10.73
N THR A 427 -1.84 -8.72 -11.47
CA THR A 427 -0.91 -9.45 -12.34
C THR A 427 -1.18 -9.27 -13.82
N GLN A 428 -2.35 -8.77 -14.23
CA GLN A 428 -2.68 -8.56 -15.65
C GLN A 428 -3.23 -7.15 -15.89
N GLY A 429 -2.81 -6.51 -16.98
CA GLY A 429 -3.40 -5.26 -17.48
C GLY A 429 -4.63 -5.50 -18.35
N ARG A 430 -4.57 -6.54 -19.19
CA ARG A 430 -5.57 -6.89 -20.21
C ARG A 430 -6.73 -7.74 -19.68
N ASN A 431 -7.93 -7.55 -20.22
CA ASN A 431 -9.09 -8.41 -19.93
C ASN A 431 -8.96 -9.79 -20.61
N ILE A 432 -9.90 -10.71 -20.34
CA ILE A 432 -9.81 -12.10 -20.86
C ILE A 432 -9.94 -12.15 -22.37
N LEU A 433 -10.81 -11.33 -22.96
CA LEU A 433 -10.96 -11.27 -24.41
C LEU A 433 -9.67 -10.79 -25.09
N GLU A 434 -9.05 -9.74 -24.58
CA GLU A 434 -7.78 -9.22 -25.07
C GLU A 434 -6.64 -10.23 -24.90
N GLN A 435 -6.63 -10.98 -23.80
CA GLN A 435 -5.69 -12.09 -23.59
C GLN A 435 -5.88 -13.19 -24.65
N LEU A 436 -7.12 -13.64 -24.88
CA LEU A 436 -7.45 -14.63 -25.92
C LEU A 436 -7.05 -14.17 -27.33
N GLN A 437 -7.35 -12.91 -27.67
CA GLN A 437 -6.97 -12.30 -28.96
C GLN A 437 -5.44 -12.19 -29.12
N SER A 438 -4.71 -12.06 -28.00
CA SER A 438 -3.24 -12.06 -28.00
C SER A 438 -2.62 -13.47 -28.03
N GLY A 439 -3.44 -14.52 -28.17
CA GLY A 439 -2.99 -15.91 -28.30
C GLY A 439 -2.91 -16.72 -27.01
N ILE A 440 -3.27 -16.15 -25.86
CA ILE A 440 -3.34 -16.88 -24.58
C ILE A 440 -4.38 -18.00 -24.68
N ARG A 441 -4.02 -19.19 -24.21
CA ARG A 441 -4.89 -20.39 -24.21
C ARG A 441 -4.94 -21.09 -22.86
N HIS A 442 -4.20 -20.62 -21.87
CA HIS A 442 -4.26 -21.13 -20.50
C HIS A 442 -4.52 -19.99 -19.52
N PHE A 443 -5.58 -20.12 -18.72
CA PHE A 443 -6.01 -19.12 -17.75
C PHE A 443 -6.05 -19.71 -16.34
N ASP A 444 -5.40 -19.04 -15.39
CA ASP A 444 -5.53 -19.30 -13.95
C ASP A 444 -6.63 -18.41 -13.36
N PHE A 445 -7.83 -18.97 -13.20
CA PHE A 445 -8.97 -18.30 -12.58
C PHE A 445 -9.11 -18.69 -11.12
N ARG A 446 -8.88 -17.70 -10.26
CA ARG A 446 -9.12 -17.81 -8.82
C ARG A 446 -10.53 -17.34 -8.51
N VAL A 447 -11.47 -18.27 -8.35
CA VAL A 447 -12.90 -17.96 -8.21
C VAL A 447 -13.37 -18.19 -6.78
N TYR A 448 -14.20 -17.30 -6.24
CA TYR A 448 -14.87 -17.53 -4.96
C TYR A 448 -16.35 -17.17 -5.04
N TYR A 449 -17.13 -17.84 -4.21
CA TYR A 449 -18.52 -17.46 -3.96
C TYR A 449 -18.58 -16.37 -2.89
N ASP A 450 -19.19 -15.25 -3.22
CA ASP A 450 -19.38 -14.16 -2.27
C ASP A 450 -20.75 -14.24 -1.60
N THR A 451 -20.75 -14.48 -0.30
CA THR A 451 -21.98 -14.61 0.49
C THR A 451 -22.71 -13.28 0.72
N ARG A 452 -22.08 -12.13 0.43
CA ARG A 452 -22.71 -10.79 0.61
C ARG A 452 -23.80 -10.53 -0.42
N ASP A 453 -23.58 -10.95 -1.65
CA ASP A 453 -24.47 -10.68 -2.79
C ASP A 453 -24.86 -11.97 -3.54
N GLY A 454 -24.28 -13.12 -3.19
CA GLY A 454 -24.64 -14.42 -3.73
C GLY A 454 -24.10 -14.71 -5.13
N HIS A 455 -23.06 -14.00 -5.58
CA HIS A 455 -22.45 -14.16 -6.90
C HIS A 455 -21.05 -14.79 -6.84
N PHE A 456 -20.56 -15.22 -8.00
CA PHE A 456 -19.18 -15.69 -8.17
C PHE A 456 -18.31 -14.58 -8.72
N TYR A 457 -17.18 -14.33 -8.05
CA TYR A 457 -16.20 -13.34 -8.45
C TYR A 457 -14.84 -14.01 -8.61
N THR A 458 -13.99 -13.43 -9.46
CA THR A 458 -12.57 -13.74 -9.38
C THR A 458 -11.92 -13.01 -8.19
N GLN A 459 -10.73 -13.43 -7.78
CA GLN A 459 -10.04 -12.80 -6.65
C GLN A 459 -8.52 -12.94 -6.71
N HIS A 460 -7.85 -12.00 -6.06
CA HIS A 460 -6.48 -12.17 -5.58
C HIS A 460 -6.28 -11.20 -4.42
N ILE A 461 -6.60 -11.65 -3.19
CA ILE A 461 -6.77 -10.82 -1.97
C ILE A 461 -7.97 -9.86 -2.09
N LEU A 462 -8.02 -9.08 -3.17
CA LEU A 462 -9.13 -8.21 -3.56
C LEU A 462 -10.12 -8.95 -4.45
N ARG A 463 -11.37 -8.50 -4.44
CA ARG A 463 -12.45 -8.94 -5.32
C ARG A 463 -12.18 -8.43 -6.74
N GLY A 464 -12.11 -9.34 -7.71
CA GLY A 464 -12.02 -9.05 -9.14
C GLY A 464 -13.40 -8.97 -9.82
N PRO A 465 -13.44 -9.07 -11.16
CA PRO A 465 -14.68 -9.09 -11.92
C PRO A 465 -15.64 -10.22 -11.54
N LEU A 466 -16.92 -10.02 -11.86
CA LEU A 466 -17.89 -11.11 -11.85
C LEU A 466 -17.44 -12.22 -12.79
N PHE A 467 -17.56 -13.46 -12.36
CA PHE A 467 -17.16 -14.59 -13.20
C PHE A 467 -18.07 -14.76 -14.43
N SER A 468 -19.32 -14.31 -14.35
CA SER A 468 -20.22 -14.23 -15.51
C SER A 468 -19.66 -13.34 -16.62
N ASP A 469 -18.97 -12.24 -16.26
CA ASP A 469 -18.36 -11.32 -17.24
C ASP A 469 -17.12 -11.96 -17.89
N VAL A 470 -16.39 -12.77 -17.13
CA VAL A 470 -15.27 -13.59 -17.64
C VAL A 470 -15.80 -14.63 -18.64
N LEU A 471 -16.86 -15.35 -18.31
CA LEU A 471 -17.49 -16.33 -19.20
C LEU A 471 -18.08 -15.68 -20.45
N ALA A 472 -18.67 -14.49 -20.32
CA ALA A 472 -19.17 -13.72 -21.46
C ALA A 472 -18.05 -13.36 -22.46
N GLN A 473 -16.86 -13.00 -21.96
CA GLN A 473 -15.69 -12.72 -22.80
C GLN A 473 -15.20 -13.98 -23.53
N ILE A 474 -15.15 -15.13 -22.87
CA ILE A 474 -14.80 -16.42 -23.50
C ILE A 474 -15.82 -16.78 -24.58
N ARG A 475 -17.13 -16.67 -24.27
CA ARG A 475 -18.21 -16.89 -25.24
C ARG A 475 -18.09 -15.97 -26.44
N PHE A 476 -17.81 -14.69 -26.22
CA PHE A 476 -17.63 -13.73 -27.30
C PHE A 476 -16.50 -14.14 -28.25
N PHE A 477 -15.37 -14.58 -27.70
CA PHE A 477 -14.25 -15.10 -28.50
C PHE A 477 -14.63 -16.34 -29.32
N ILE A 478 -15.33 -17.32 -28.72
CA ILE A 478 -15.79 -18.53 -29.42
C ILE A 478 -16.73 -18.17 -30.57
N ASN A 479 -17.71 -17.30 -30.32
CA ASN A 479 -18.69 -16.87 -31.31
C ASN A 479 -18.07 -16.06 -32.45
N ALA A 480 -16.96 -15.37 -32.19
CA ALA A 480 -16.21 -14.66 -33.22
C ALA A 480 -15.39 -15.61 -34.12
N HIS A 481 -15.13 -16.85 -33.67
CA HIS A 481 -14.31 -17.83 -34.38
C HIS A 481 -14.93 -19.24 -34.36
N PRO A 482 -16.19 -19.43 -34.80
CA PRO A 482 -16.93 -20.68 -34.57
C PRO A 482 -16.34 -21.91 -35.29
N GLY A 483 -15.50 -21.72 -36.31
CA GLY A 483 -14.79 -22.78 -37.05
C GLY A 483 -13.29 -22.84 -36.78
N SER A 484 -12.79 -22.15 -35.75
CA SER A 484 -11.38 -22.24 -35.38
C SER A 484 -11.14 -23.48 -34.49
N GLY A 485 -10.04 -24.18 -34.67
CA GLY A 485 -9.63 -25.33 -33.86
C GLY A 485 -8.93 -24.91 -32.57
N GLU A 486 -9.45 -23.89 -31.87
CA GLU A 486 -8.81 -23.36 -30.67
C GLU A 486 -9.17 -24.16 -29.42
N LEU A 487 -8.20 -24.40 -28.55
CA LEU A 487 -8.41 -25.09 -27.28
C LEU A 487 -8.03 -24.18 -26.11
N ILE A 488 -9.00 -23.86 -25.27
CA ILE A 488 -8.85 -22.97 -24.11
C ILE A 488 -8.87 -23.80 -22.82
N PHE A 489 -7.82 -23.68 -22.03
CA PHE A 489 -7.71 -24.23 -20.68
C PHE A 489 -8.11 -23.17 -19.67
N ALA A 490 -9.19 -23.42 -18.94
CA ALA A 490 -9.70 -22.57 -17.86
C ALA A 490 -9.47 -23.28 -16.52
N ALA A 491 -8.32 -23.03 -15.90
CA ALA A 491 -7.99 -23.58 -14.59
C ALA A 491 -8.73 -22.82 -13.48
N ILE A 492 -9.43 -23.55 -12.63
CA ILE A 492 -10.16 -23.06 -11.47
C ILE A 492 -9.37 -23.47 -10.22
N SER A 493 -8.88 -22.49 -9.47
CA SER A 493 -7.97 -22.69 -8.33
C SER A 493 -8.28 -21.74 -7.17
N HIS A 494 -7.74 -22.03 -5.97
CA HIS A 494 -7.80 -21.15 -4.81
C HIS A 494 -9.23 -20.65 -4.49
N THR A 495 -10.19 -21.56 -4.53
CA THR A 495 -11.60 -21.25 -4.29
C THR A 495 -11.96 -21.37 -2.81
N ASN A 496 -13.17 -20.93 -2.45
CA ASN A 496 -13.77 -21.17 -1.13
C ASN A 496 -14.83 -22.27 -1.14
N PHE A 497 -14.90 -23.11 -2.19
CA PHE A 497 -15.96 -24.11 -2.31
C PHE A 497 -15.83 -25.24 -1.29
N GLY A 498 -14.64 -25.49 -0.74
CA GLY A 498 -14.47 -26.38 0.43
C GLY A 498 -15.25 -25.92 1.68
N HIS A 499 -15.44 -24.61 1.84
CA HIS A 499 -16.25 -24.02 2.92
C HIS A 499 -17.71 -23.79 2.50
N HIS A 500 -17.99 -23.85 1.19
CA HIS A 500 -19.32 -23.63 0.60
C HIS A 500 -19.64 -24.72 -0.45
N PRO A 501 -19.69 -26.01 -0.08
CA PRO A 501 -19.76 -27.11 -1.04
C PRO A 501 -21.01 -27.09 -1.93
N ALA A 502 -22.12 -26.54 -1.42
CA ALA A 502 -23.36 -26.36 -2.19
C ALA A 502 -23.22 -25.42 -3.40
N GLN A 503 -22.13 -24.65 -3.48
CA GLN A 503 -21.90 -23.68 -4.55
C GLN A 503 -21.17 -24.30 -5.75
N ALA A 504 -20.47 -25.43 -5.59
CA ALA A 504 -19.80 -26.09 -6.71
C ALA A 504 -20.79 -26.50 -7.83
N PRO A 505 -21.94 -27.15 -7.56
CA PRO A 505 -22.93 -27.42 -8.61
C PRO A 505 -23.50 -26.14 -9.26
N ARG A 506 -23.71 -25.08 -8.48
CA ARG A 506 -24.19 -23.78 -9.01
C ARG A 506 -23.17 -23.11 -9.91
N PHE A 507 -21.88 -23.28 -9.62
CA PHE A 507 -20.80 -22.79 -10.48
C PHE A 507 -20.74 -23.55 -11.82
N ALA A 508 -20.88 -24.88 -11.79
CA ALA A 508 -20.97 -25.68 -13.02
C ALA A 508 -22.19 -25.29 -13.88
N GLN A 509 -23.35 -25.04 -13.25
CA GLN A 509 -24.54 -24.52 -13.93
C GLN A 509 -24.30 -23.15 -14.56
N LEU A 510 -23.56 -22.27 -13.88
CA LEU A 510 -23.18 -20.97 -14.44
C LEU A 510 -22.34 -21.15 -15.71
N VAL A 511 -21.33 -22.03 -15.69
CA VAL A 511 -20.52 -22.36 -16.88
C VAL A 511 -21.41 -22.84 -18.04
N ASN A 512 -22.28 -23.82 -17.80
CA ASN A 512 -23.21 -24.37 -18.79
C ASN A 512 -24.19 -23.34 -19.34
N SER A 513 -24.52 -22.29 -18.59
CA SER A 513 -25.41 -21.22 -19.06
C SER A 513 -24.76 -20.23 -20.02
N TYR A 514 -23.42 -20.16 -20.04
CA TYR A 514 -22.66 -19.25 -20.90
C TYR A 514 -21.95 -19.94 -22.05
N ILE A 515 -21.41 -21.15 -21.83
CA ILE A 515 -20.68 -21.90 -22.85
C ILE A 515 -21.57 -23.05 -23.29
N ALA A 516 -21.92 -23.05 -24.58
CA ALA A 516 -22.80 -24.08 -25.14
C ALA A 516 -22.11 -25.46 -25.06
N PRO A 517 -22.86 -26.56 -24.84
CA PRO A 517 -22.28 -27.90 -24.66
C PRO A 517 -21.35 -28.34 -25.78
N GLU A 518 -21.61 -27.94 -27.03
CA GLU A 518 -20.78 -28.22 -28.20
C GLU A 518 -19.40 -27.55 -28.15
N TYR A 519 -19.21 -26.53 -27.32
CA TYR A 519 -17.93 -25.84 -27.12
C TYR A 519 -17.25 -26.25 -25.80
N LEU A 520 -17.86 -27.11 -24.99
CA LEU A 520 -17.24 -27.67 -23.79
C LEU A 520 -16.50 -28.96 -24.15
N TYR A 521 -15.33 -29.15 -23.56
CA TYR A 521 -14.61 -30.42 -23.60
C TYR A 521 -14.33 -30.92 -22.19
N TYR A 522 -14.65 -32.18 -21.97
CA TYR A 522 -14.29 -32.98 -20.82
C TYR A 522 -14.08 -34.41 -21.29
N GLU A 523 -13.16 -35.13 -20.69
CA GLU A 523 -12.96 -36.54 -21.02
C GLU A 523 -14.13 -37.35 -20.42
N PRO A 524 -14.83 -38.22 -21.17
CA PRO A 524 -15.95 -38.99 -20.65
C PRO A 524 -15.62 -39.75 -19.36
N ASP A 525 -14.42 -40.31 -19.27
CA ASP A 525 -13.94 -41.05 -18.10
C ASP A 525 -13.63 -40.15 -16.90
N SER A 526 -13.53 -38.84 -17.10
CA SER A 526 -13.34 -37.86 -16.02
C SER A 526 -14.65 -37.48 -15.32
N PHE A 527 -15.80 -37.77 -15.93
CA PHE A 527 -17.09 -37.30 -15.45
C PHE A 527 -17.41 -37.87 -14.07
N GLY A 528 -17.65 -36.98 -13.10
CA GLY A 528 -17.97 -37.36 -11.72
C GLY A 528 -16.81 -37.97 -10.92
N GLN A 529 -15.62 -38.08 -11.50
CA GLN A 529 -14.46 -38.63 -10.79
C GLN A 529 -13.92 -37.62 -9.77
N PRO A 530 -13.52 -38.06 -8.57
CA PRO A 530 -12.92 -37.18 -7.57
C PRO A 530 -11.55 -36.64 -8.00
N SER A 531 -10.84 -37.39 -8.85
CA SER A 531 -9.63 -36.95 -9.55
C SER A 531 -9.51 -37.66 -10.89
N PHE A 532 -9.08 -36.94 -11.90
CA PHE A 532 -8.77 -37.43 -13.23
C PHE A 532 -7.29 -37.18 -13.51
N ASP A 533 -6.59 -38.22 -13.96
CA ASP A 533 -5.21 -38.10 -14.40
C ASP A 533 -5.16 -37.43 -15.77
N PHE A 534 -4.84 -36.14 -15.77
CA PHE A 534 -4.73 -35.35 -16.99
C PHE A 534 -3.65 -35.84 -17.94
N GLN A 535 -2.65 -36.58 -17.44
CA GLN A 535 -1.55 -37.08 -18.27
C GLN A 535 -2.05 -37.99 -19.38
N ILE A 536 -3.24 -38.61 -19.23
CA ILE A 536 -3.90 -39.42 -20.26
C ILE A 536 -4.10 -38.63 -21.57
N LEU A 537 -4.30 -37.31 -21.50
CA LEU A 537 -4.50 -36.47 -22.68
C LEU A 537 -3.22 -36.24 -23.48
N SER A 538 -2.04 -36.63 -22.98
CA SER A 538 -0.77 -36.29 -23.62
C SER A 538 -0.63 -36.80 -25.05
N GLU A 539 -1.25 -37.93 -25.35
CA GLU A 539 -1.20 -38.60 -26.65
C GLU A 539 -2.31 -38.13 -27.61
N ALA A 540 -3.38 -37.53 -27.08
CA ALA A 540 -4.45 -36.95 -27.90
C ALA A 540 -3.88 -35.80 -28.75
N THR A 541 -4.34 -35.71 -29.99
CA THR A 541 -4.04 -34.55 -30.84
C THR A 541 -4.99 -33.40 -30.55
N VAL A 542 -4.59 -32.17 -30.89
CA VAL A 542 -5.48 -31.01 -30.80
C VAL A 542 -6.74 -31.22 -31.64
N ALA A 543 -6.64 -31.88 -32.79
CA ALA A 543 -7.77 -32.21 -33.65
C ALA A 543 -8.76 -33.18 -33.00
N ASP A 544 -8.27 -34.19 -32.26
CA ASP A 544 -9.13 -35.17 -31.57
C ASP A 544 -10.06 -34.49 -30.56
N ILE A 545 -9.54 -33.45 -29.90
CA ILE A 545 -10.25 -32.67 -28.88
C ILE A 545 -11.15 -31.62 -29.53
N THR A 546 -10.60 -30.79 -30.41
CA THR A 546 -11.29 -29.61 -30.95
C THR A 546 -12.35 -29.97 -31.98
N GLN A 547 -12.11 -31.02 -32.78
CA GLN A 547 -13.04 -31.52 -33.79
C GLN A 547 -13.49 -30.41 -34.77
N GLY A 548 -12.60 -29.47 -35.09
CA GLY A 548 -12.86 -28.37 -36.02
C GLY A 548 -13.66 -27.20 -35.45
N ALA A 549 -13.87 -27.14 -34.13
CA ALA A 549 -14.54 -26.03 -33.45
C ALA A 549 -13.77 -25.64 -32.16
N PRO A 550 -13.98 -24.43 -31.62
CA PRO A 550 -13.35 -24.04 -30.39
C PRO A 550 -13.82 -24.92 -29.23
N LYS A 551 -12.90 -25.29 -28.34
CA LYS A 551 -13.23 -26.01 -27.11
C LYS A 551 -12.69 -25.30 -25.90
N VAL A 552 -13.47 -25.33 -24.82
CA VAL A 552 -13.07 -24.87 -23.49
C VAL A 552 -13.07 -26.06 -22.55
N MET A 553 -11.94 -26.28 -21.89
CA MET A 553 -11.79 -27.27 -20.84
C MET A 553 -11.69 -26.56 -19.50
N PHE A 554 -12.71 -26.72 -18.66
CA PHE A 554 -12.69 -26.23 -17.29
C PHE A 554 -12.06 -27.28 -16.37
N MET A 555 -11.07 -26.87 -15.61
CA MET A 555 -10.24 -27.74 -14.79
C MET A 555 -10.30 -27.32 -13.34
N ASN A 556 -10.73 -28.19 -12.45
CA ASN A 556 -10.67 -27.95 -11.01
C ASN A 556 -9.32 -28.42 -10.46
N LEU A 557 -8.47 -27.46 -10.10
CA LEU A 557 -7.16 -27.72 -9.49
C LEU A 557 -7.23 -27.91 -7.97
N ASP A 558 -8.36 -27.56 -7.34
CA ASP A 558 -8.61 -27.73 -5.91
C ASP A 558 -9.29 -29.08 -5.60
N TRP A 559 -9.16 -30.09 -6.47
CA TRP A 559 -9.89 -31.36 -6.40
C TRP A 559 -9.76 -32.10 -5.05
N ARG A 560 -8.63 -31.90 -4.36
CA ARG A 560 -8.36 -32.48 -3.02
C ARG A 560 -9.22 -31.88 -1.91
N VAL A 561 -9.83 -30.72 -2.16
CA VAL A 561 -10.68 -29.99 -1.23
C VAL A 561 -12.16 -30.23 -1.54
N TYR A 562 -12.53 -30.27 -2.82
CA TYR A 562 -13.88 -30.56 -3.29
C TYR A 562 -13.85 -31.03 -4.76
N ALA A 563 -14.87 -31.76 -5.18
CA ALA A 563 -15.00 -32.26 -6.55
C ALA A 563 -16.28 -31.76 -7.21
N PHE A 564 -16.22 -31.50 -8.52
CA PHE A 564 -17.40 -31.31 -9.36
C PHE A 564 -17.92 -32.66 -9.88
N ALA A 565 -19.23 -32.73 -10.11
CA ALA A 565 -19.89 -33.92 -10.66
C ALA A 565 -20.39 -33.71 -12.10
N ASP A 566 -19.83 -32.73 -12.82
CA ASP A 566 -20.38 -32.21 -14.08
C ASP A 566 -19.24 -31.75 -15.02
N VAL A 567 -19.51 -30.85 -15.98
CA VAL A 567 -18.62 -30.31 -17.04
C VAL A 567 -17.26 -29.73 -16.62
N ILE A 568 -16.93 -29.73 -15.32
CA ILE A 568 -15.63 -29.28 -14.80
C ILE A 568 -14.83 -30.51 -14.39
N THR A 569 -13.69 -30.71 -15.04
CA THR A 569 -12.82 -31.87 -14.82
C THR A 569 -12.00 -31.68 -13.54
N ASN A 570 -12.16 -32.56 -12.55
CA ASN A 570 -11.31 -32.56 -11.34
C ASN A 570 -9.94 -33.14 -11.67
N THR A 571 -8.92 -32.30 -11.82
CA THR A 571 -7.65 -32.72 -12.46
C THR A 571 -6.47 -32.72 -11.50
N ASP A 572 -5.66 -33.78 -11.55
CA ASP A 572 -4.37 -33.88 -10.83
C ASP A 572 -3.15 -33.71 -11.76
N GLY A 573 -3.28 -33.05 -12.92
CA GLY A 573 -2.36 -33.35 -14.02
C GLY A 573 -1.67 -32.21 -14.78
N TYR A 574 -1.46 -31.04 -14.18
CA TYR A 574 -0.27 -30.26 -14.53
C TYR A 574 0.73 -30.36 -13.39
N ALA A 575 1.86 -31.01 -13.65
CA ALA A 575 2.99 -30.94 -12.75
C ALA A 575 3.75 -29.62 -13.01
N GLY A 576 4.11 -28.91 -11.95
CA GLY A 576 4.90 -27.69 -12.00
C GLY A 576 6.15 -27.83 -11.13
N ALA A 577 7.08 -26.88 -11.23
CA ALA A 577 8.22 -26.87 -10.33
C ALA A 577 7.69 -26.78 -8.89
N PRO A 578 8.12 -27.66 -7.96
CA PRO A 578 7.61 -27.61 -6.60
C PRO A 578 8.00 -26.28 -5.97
N ILE A 579 6.99 -25.49 -5.59
CA ILE A 579 7.16 -24.27 -4.81
C ILE A 579 6.91 -24.64 -3.35
N ARG A 580 7.94 -24.57 -2.51
CA ARG A 580 7.73 -24.63 -1.06
C ARG A 580 7.28 -23.24 -0.60
N PRO A 581 6.32 -23.13 0.32
CA PRO A 581 5.95 -21.84 0.89
C PRO A 581 7.18 -21.12 1.46
N GLY A 582 7.45 -19.90 0.99
CA GLY A 582 8.63 -19.11 1.37
C GLY A 582 9.83 -19.22 0.43
N ASP A 583 9.82 -20.17 -0.51
CA ASP A 583 10.83 -20.35 -1.56
C ASP A 583 10.34 -19.76 -2.91
N GLU A 584 9.40 -18.82 -2.89
CA GLU A 584 8.95 -18.15 -4.11
C GLU A 584 10.07 -17.31 -4.73
N PRO A 585 10.25 -17.36 -6.07
CA PRO A 585 11.37 -16.70 -6.72
C PRO A 585 11.18 -15.18 -6.71
N ARG A 586 12.24 -14.46 -6.30
CA ARG A 586 12.24 -13.00 -6.16
C ARG A 586 13.08 -12.32 -7.22
N THR A 587 14.03 -13.06 -7.80
CA THR A 587 14.91 -12.60 -8.88
C THR A 587 14.76 -13.51 -10.10
N VAL A 588 15.17 -13.00 -11.27
CA VAL A 588 15.18 -13.78 -12.52
C VAL A 588 16.09 -15.01 -12.40
N ASP A 589 17.20 -14.92 -11.68
CA ASP A 589 18.13 -16.03 -11.49
C ASP A 589 17.52 -17.14 -10.64
N ASP A 590 16.84 -16.78 -9.54
CA ASP A 590 16.11 -17.73 -8.70
C ASP A 590 14.99 -18.42 -9.50
N LEU A 591 14.22 -17.63 -10.26
CA LEU A 591 13.14 -18.12 -11.11
C LEU A 591 13.68 -19.12 -12.15
N SER A 592 14.75 -18.75 -12.85
CA SER A 592 15.42 -19.59 -13.84
C SER A 592 15.97 -20.88 -13.23
N ALA A 593 16.61 -20.79 -12.06
CA ALA A 593 17.15 -21.94 -11.35
C ALA A 593 16.05 -22.90 -10.89
N GLN A 594 14.96 -22.38 -10.31
CA GLN A 594 13.83 -23.15 -9.82
C GLN A 594 13.10 -23.86 -10.95
N GLN A 595 12.68 -23.12 -11.98
CA GLN A 595 11.98 -23.70 -13.13
C GLN A 595 12.89 -24.66 -13.89
N GLY A 596 14.17 -24.30 -14.06
CA GLY A 596 15.17 -25.18 -14.68
C GLY A 596 15.42 -26.47 -13.90
N LEU A 597 15.38 -26.43 -12.56
CA LEU A 597 15.47 -27.63 -11.71
C LEU A 597 14.22 -28.49 -11.85
N GLY A 598 13.03 -27.89 -11.82
CA GLY A 598 11.76 -28.58 -12.05
C GLY A 598 11.81 -29.39 -13.35
N LEU A 599 12.20 -28.76 -14.46
CA LEU A 599 12.34 -29.43 -15.76
C LEU A 599 13.41 -30.53 -15.80
N ARG A 600 14.45 -30.47 -14.96
CA ARG A 600 15.51 -31.49 -14.88
C ARG A 600 15.08 -32.71 -14.07
N CYS A 601 14.45 -32.47 -12.93
CA CYS A 601 13.94 -33.50 -12.02
C CYS A 601 12.69 -34.19 -12.58
N HIS A 602 12.01 -33.55 -13.52
CA HIS A 602 10.87 -34.11 -14.22
C HIS A 602 11.27 -35.19 -15.23
N HIS A 603 10.64 -36.37 -15.13
CA HIS A 603 10.81 -37.46 -16.09
C HIS A 603 9.72 -37.37 -17.16
N PRO A 604 10.06 -37.10 -18.44
CA PRO A 604 9.08 -36.82 -19.48
C PRO A 604 8.14 -38.01 -19.79
N ASP A 605 8.56 -39.24 -19.47
CA ASP A 605 7.75 -40.43 -19.70
C ASP A 605 6.72 -40.70 -18.59
N SER A 606 6.77 -39.99 -17.45
CA SER A 606 5.86 -40.21 -16.31
C SER A 606 4.82 -39.11 -16.12
N ALA A 607 5.04 -37.90 -16.65
CA ALA A 607 4.03 -36.82 -16.63
C ALA A 607 4.30 -35.79 -17.76
N PRO A 608 4.08 -36.15 -19.03
CA PRO A 608 4.39 -35.31 -20.19
C PRO A 608 3.75 -33.91 -20.22
N LEU A 609 2.70 -33.64 -19.44
CA LEU A 609 2.05 -32.34 -19.30
C LEU A 609 2.61 -31.58 -18.08
N TRP A 610 3.37 -30.50 -18.34
CA TRP A 610 4.07 -29.73 -17.32
C TRP A 610 3.90 -28.21 -17.50
N SER A 611 3.77 -27.46 -16.40
CA SER A 611 3.68 -25.99 -16.42
C SER A 611 4.98 -25.32 -15.99
N VAL A 612 5.33 -24.24 -16.66
CA VAL A 612 6.35 -23.28 -16.23
C VAL A 612 5.63 -22.02 -15.78
N ASP A 613 5.67 -21.75 -14.49
CA ASP A 613 5.15 -20.51 -13.92
C ASP A 613 6.28 -19.49 -13.86
N TRP A 614 6.33 -18.63 -14.88
CA TRP A 614 7.37 -17.62 -15.07
C TRP A 614 6.98 -16.30 -14.42
N VAL A 615 6.81 -16.34 -13.10
CA VAL A 615 6.32 -15.21 -12.28
C VAL A 615 7.25 -14.97 -11.11
N LEU A 616 7.43 -13.71 -10.74
CA LEU A 616 8.18 -13.32 -9.54
C LEU A 616 7.22 -12.91 -8.44
N THR A 617 7.54 -13.26 -7.20
CA THR A 617 6.75 -12.89 -6.03
C THR A 617 7.45 -11.79 -5.24
N PRO A 618 6.76 -10.68 -4.90
CA PRO A 618 7.36 -9.60 -4.14
C PRO A 618 7.61 -10.07 -2.71
N ASP A 619 8.78 -9.75 -2.18
CA ASP A 619 9.05 -9.96 -0.77
C ASP A 619 8.51 -8.79 0.08
N LEU A 620 8.53 -8.97 1.40
CA LEU A 620 8.05 -7.95 2.33
C LEU A 620 8.76 -6.59 2.15
N PRO A 621 10.10 -6.51 1.99
CA PRO A 621 10.77 -5.26 1.64
C PRO A 621 10.22 -4.59 0.38
N THR A 622 10.00 -5.34 -0.70
CA THR A 622 9.43 -4.82 -1.96
C THR A 622 8.03 -4.26 -1.74
N VAL A 623 7.19 -4.96 -0.97
CA VAL A 623 5.85 -4.50 -0.59
C VAL A 623 5.93 -3.20 0.21
N VAL A 624 6.75 -3.16 1.26
CA VAL A 624 6.93 -1.97 2.12
C VAL A 624 7.43 -0.79 1.30
N GLN A 625 8.44 -0.99 0.45
CA GLN A 625 8.98 0.05 -0.41
C GLN A 625 7.91 0.59 -1.38
N THR A 626 7.07 -0.28 -1.94
CA THR A 626 5.97 0.12 -2.83
C THR A 626 4.97 1.02 -2.10
N VAL A 627 4.58 0.65 -0.88
CA VAL A 627 3.70 1.48 -0.04
C VAL A 627 4.35 2.83 0.27
N LEU A 628 5.62 2.84 0.66
CA LEU A 628 6.34 4.08 0.96
C LEU A 628 6.43 5.01 -0.25
N ILE A 629 6.68 4.47 -1.44
CA ILE A 629 6.67 5.24 -2.70
C ILE A 629 5.27 5.82 -2.97
N HIS A 630 4.19 5.09 -2.71
CA HIS A 630 2.84 5.65 -2.84
C HIS A 630 2.55 6.78 -1.85
N LEU A 631 3.11 6.71 -0.64
CA LEU A 631 2.99 7.77 0.37
C LEU A 631 3.73 9.05 -0.04
N THR A 632 4.75 8.96 -0.92
CA THR A 632 5.39 10.14 -1.54
C THR A 632 4.59 10.70 -2.73
N GLY A 633 3.40 10.16 -3.01
CA GLY A 633 2.55 10.57 -4.13
C GLY A 633 2.93 9.98 -5.48
N VAL A 634 4.01 9.20 -5.55
CA VAL A 634 4.44 8.50 -6.77
C VAL A 634 3.66 7.20 -6.91
N GLN A 635 3.06 6.96 -8.07
CA GLN A 635 2.43 5.67 -8.37
C GLN A 635 3.46 4.70 -8.94
N LYS A 636 3.58 3.53 -8.31
CA LYS A 636 4.47 2.44 -8.76
C LYS A 636 3.79 1.09 -8.55
N TRP A 637 3.91 0.18 -9.50
CA TRP A 637 3.30 -1.15 -9.41
C TRP A 637 4.43 -2.18 -9.35
N ALA A 638 4.75 -2.66 -8.14
CA ALA A 638 5.89 -3.56 -7.93
C ALA A 638 5.81 -4.82 -8.82
N LEU A 639 4.63 -5.44 -8.87
CA LEU A 639 4.41 -6.62 -9.71
C LEU A 639 4.58 -6.33 -11.21
N GLN A 640 4.24 -5.12 -11.64
CA GLN A 640 4.42 -4.69 -13.03
C GLN A 640 5.92 -4.64 -13.39
N ASP A 641 6.74 -4.02 -12.53
CA ASP A 641 8.19 -3.93 -12.73
C ASP A 641 8.88 -5.29 -12.66
N MET A 642 8.42 -6.16 -11.76
CA MET A 642 8.93 -7.52 -11.62
C MET A 642 8.57 -8.38 -12.84
N ALA A 643 7.33 -8.28 -13.33
CA ALA A 643 6.90 -8.94 -14.56
C ALA A 643 7.69 -8.48 -15.78
N ALA A 644 7.96 -7.17 -15.90
CA ALA A 644 8.80 -6.64 -16.98
C ALA A 644 10.22 -7.23 -16.96
N GLN A 645 10.83 -7.37 -15.77
CA GLN A 645 12.14 -8.00 -15.61
C GLN A 645 12.12 -9.50 -15.96
N ALA A 646 11.13 -10.23 -15.45
CA ALA A 646 10.97 -11.65 -15.73
C ALA A 646 10.76 -11.91 -17.23
N ASN A 647 9.80 -11.20 -17.84
CA ASN A 647 9.42 -11.40 -19.24
C ASN A 647 10.55 -11.02 -20.20
N ALA A 648 11.37 -10.02 -19.87
CA ALA A 648 12.55 -9.66 -20.66
C ALA A 648 13.58 -10.81 -20.76
N SER A 649 13.63 -11.68 -19.75
CA SER A 649 14.58 -12.80 -19.68
C SER A 649 13.98 -14.15 -20.11
N LEU A 650 12.67 -14.20 -20.35
CA LEU A 650 11.96 -15.44 -20.72
C LEU A 650 12.54 -16.08 -21.98
N ALA A 651 12.82 -15.29 -23.03
CA ALA A 651 13.39 -15.82 -24.27
C ALA A 651 14.72 -16.55 -24.04
N GLY A 652 15.57 -16.05 -23.13
CA GLY A 652 16.82 -16.68 -22.74
C GLY A 652 16.59 -18.05 -22.09
N PHE A 653 15.66 -18.11 -21.14
CA PHE A 653 15.26 -19.36 -20.49
C PHE A 653 14.69 -20.37 -21.49
N LEU A 654 13.77 -19.94 -22.35
CA LEU A 654 13.18 -20.78 -23.39
C LEU A 654 14.22 -21.24 -24.41
N ASN A 655 15.25 -20.46 -24.77
CA ASN A 655 16.33 -20.94 -25.64
C ASN A 655 17.16 -22.08 -25.00
N LEU A 656 17.31 -22.08 -23.66
CA LEU A 656 18.05 -23.08 -22.91
C LEU A 656 17.27 -24.38 -22.70
N HIS A 657 15.94 -24.28 -22.59
CA HIS A 657 15.05 -25.37 -22.17
C HIS A 657 14.00 -25.77 -23.24
N GLY A 658 13.87 -24.98 -24.31
CA GLY A 658 12.76 -25.00 -25.27
C GLY A 658 13.06 -25.62 -26.64
N GLY A 659 14.08 -26.47 -26.76
CA GLY A 659 14.34 -27.20 -28.02
C GLY A 659 13.25 -28.24 -28.36
N ALA A 660 13.45 -29.04 -29.41
CA ALA A 660 12.51 -30.10 -29.83
C ALA A 660 12.14 -31.12 -28.70
N ASN A 661 12.97 -31.20 -27.65
CA ASN A 661 12.76 -32.04 -26.46
C ASN A 661 12.28 -31.23 -25.24
N ALA A 662 11.69 -30.05 -25.42
CA ALA A 662 11.18 -29.21 -24.34
C ALA A 662 10.15 -29.95 -23.50
N ARG A 663 10.39 -29.99 -22.17
CA ARG A 663 9.67 -30.81 -21.18
C ARG A 663 8.51 -30.08 -20.49
N PHE A 664 7.88 -29.12 -21.16
CA PHE A 664 6.76 -28.33 -20.63
C PHE A 664 5.74 -27.98 -21.70
N ASN A 665 4.53 -27.63 -21.31
CA ASN A 665 3.39 -27.41 -22.19
C ASN A 665 2.80 -26.03 -21.97
N VAL A 666 2.73 -25.57 -20.72
CA VAL A 666 2.20 -24.25 -20.39
C VAL A 666 3.34 -23.34 -19.95
N VAL A 667 3.33 -22.09 -20.39
CA VAL A 667 4.18 -21.02 -19.85
C VAL A 667 3.26 -19.90 -19.37
N SER A 668 3.08 -19.80 -18.05
CA SER A 668 2.26 -18.77 -17.42
C SER A 668 3.10 -17.57 -17.05
N VAL A 669 2.63 -16.36 -17.35
CA VAL A 669 3.32 -15.10 -17.01
C VAL A 669 2.39 -14.11 -16.30
N ASP A 670 3.00 -13.16 -15.61
CA ASP A 670 2.36 -11.90 -15.23
C ASP A 670 2.59 -10.85 -16.32
N TRP A 671 1.61 -9.97 -16.51
CA TRP A 671 1.62 -8.82 -17.43
C TRP A 671 2.16 -9.18 -18.82
N LEU A 672 1.38 -9.98 -19.55
CA LEU A 672 1.77 -10.54 -20.86
C LEU A 672 2.25 -9.48 -21.88
N GLU A 673 1.84 -8.23 -21.72
CA GLU A 673 2.24 -7.10 -22.55
C GLU A 673 3.71 -6.70 -22.41
N TYR A 674 4.41 -7.05 -21.32
CA TYR A 674 5.80 -6.64 -21.08
C TYR A 674 6.84 -7.59 -21.67
N GLY A 675 6.61 -8.08 -22.88
CA GLY A 675 7.63 -8.80 -23.65
C GLY A 675 8.81 -7.89 -24.04
N ALA A 676 9.96 -8.50 -24.34
CA ALA A 676 11.08 -7.81 -25.00
C ALA A 676 10.75 -7.57 -26.49
N GLU A 677 11.70 -7.79 -27.41
CA GLU A 677 11.46 -7.67 -28.87
C GLU A 677 10.30 -8.53 -29.40
N LYS A 678 9.86 -9.54 -28.63
CA LYS A 678 8.72 -10.43 -28.93
C LYS A 678 7.81 -10.49 -27.71
N SER A 679 6.49 -10.54 -27.93
CA SER A 679 5.54 -10.84 -26.87
C SER A 679 5.71 -12.28 -26.37
N VAL A 680 5.25 -12.52 -25.13
CA VAL A 680 5.29 -13.87 -24.52
C VAL A 680 4.54 -14.88 -25.41
N SER A 681 3.38 -14.50 -25.93
CA SER A 681 2.58 -15.34 -26.83
C SER A 681 3.37 -15.72 -28.08
N GLU A 682 4.02 -14.76 -28.76
CA GLU A 682 4.80 -15.05 -29.96
C GLU A 682 5.99 -15.98 -29.67
N LEU A 683 6.65 -15.81 -28.52
CA LEU A 683 7.74 -16.69 -28.10
C LEU A 683 7.26 -18.13 -27.94
N VAL A 684 6.17 -18.33 -27.19
CA VAL A 684 5.68 -19.67 -26.86
C VAL A 684 5.00 -20.32 -28.06
N ILE A 685 4.19 -19.57 -28.83
CA ILE A 685 3.56 -20.06 -30.06
C ILE A 685 4.63 -20.42 -31.09
N GLY A 686 5.69 -19.62 -31.21
CA GLY A 686 6.82 -19.89 -32.10
C GLY A 686 7.51 -21.22 -31.82
N MET A 687 7.49 -21.73 -30.58
CA MET A 687 8.02 -23.05 -30.23
C MET A 687 7.20 -24.21 -30.81
N ASN A 688 6.03 -23.92 -31.36
CA ASN A 688 5.24 -24.89 -32.10
C ASN A 688 5.58 -25.00 -33.59
N HIS A 689 6.64 -24.34 -34.05
CA HIS A 689 7.14 -24.39 -35.43
C HIS A 689 8.63 -24.72 -35.44
#